data_AF-A0AAP0R416-F1
#
_entry.id   AF-A0AAP0R416-F1
#
_cell.length_a   1.000
_cell.length_b   1.000
_cell.length_c   1.000
_cell.angle_alpha   90.00
_cell.angle_beta   90.00
_cell.angle_gamma   90.00
#
_symmetry.space_group_name_H-M   'P 1'
#
loop_
_entity.id
_entity.type
_entity.pdbx_description
1 polymer ?
#
loop_
_entity_poly.entity_id
_entity_poly.type
_entity_poly.pdbx_seq_one_letter_code
_entity_poly.pdbx_strand_id
1 'polypeptide(L)'
;MICSIKQSTLSFTGTDFLTRKCSVPKHQFWSLPTPNTQSFDHAISTTRPLHLSAIDGFNTVSRARSHVKECKAYEADRSQPLDLNVELPDQQVQSEAAQKVKIGLYFATWWALNVVFNIYNKKVLNAFPYPWLTSTLSLAAGSLIMLVSWATRIAKAPKTDLDFWKTLFPVAVAHTIGHVAATVSMSKVAVSFTHIIKSAEPAFSVLVSSFLLGETFPVPVYLSLLPIIGGCALAAVTELNFNMIGFMGAMISNLAFVFRNIFSKRGMKGKSVSGMNYYACLSMLSLLILTPFAIAVEGPQMWAAGWQNAVSQIGPQFVWWVAAQSVFYHLYNQVSYMSLDQISPLTFSVGNTMKRVSVIVSSIIIFRTPVQPVNALGAAIAVLGTFIYSQACFEGNPFKTVPGISSSFGNADGLSHGNIMDGTNGDIAVDQYHRYLEDIDLMDDIGVNSYRFSISWARILPNLESVNEAGVNHYNKLINALLHKGIQPFVTLTHYDIPQELEDRYGAWHEEDFRYYADVCFKSFGDRVKYWVTINEPNVVAIRGYRSGIYPPSHCSGSFGDCSSGDSERDPFTAAHNMILSHAAAVDIYRTKYQKEQGGSIGIVMNAVWFEPFSNTSEDKLAVERAQSFYNNWFLDPIIFGTYPAEMQKILGSILPVFLKNDLEKLKKGLDFIGINHYTSFYIKDCIFSVCEPGPGVTKTEGLILRTPQKDGVFIGESTAVDWLYVTLKEWKKL
;
A
#
# COMPACT_ATOMS: atom_id res chain seq x y z
N MET A 1 -53.09 -52.20 -6.96
CA MET A 1 -52.70 -52.26 -8.38
C MET A 1 -51.19 -52.42 -8.41
N ILE A 2 -50.73 -53.68 -8.39
CA ILE A 2 -50.28 -54.45 -9.58
C ILE A 2 -48.88 -53.92 -9.98
N CYS A 3 -47.80 -54.52 -9.46
CA CYS A 3 -47.16 -55.79 -9.89
C CYS A 3 -46.01 -55.47 -10.87
N SER A 4 -44.85 -56.14 -10.89
CA SER A 4 -44.34 -57.27 -10.10
C SER A 4 -43.00 -57.76 -10.69
N ILE A 5 -42.29 -58.55 -9.88
CA ILE A 5 -41.58 -59.81 -10.27
C ILE A 5 -40.17 -59.63 -10.89
N LYS A 6 -39.11 -60.34 -10.46
CA LYS A 6 -38.94 -61.69 -9.86
C LYS A 6 -37.61 -61.70 -9.06
N GLN A 7 -37.60 -62.08 -7.77
CA GLN A 7 -37.24 -63.41 -7.17
C GLN A 7 -35.82 -63.89 -7.55
N SER A 8 -34.98 -64.45 -6.65
CA SER A 8 -35.18 -65.36 -5.51
C SER A 8 -33.86 -65.43 -4.69
N THR A 9 -33.81 -65.19 -3.37
CA THR A 9 -33.96 -66.15 -2.22
C THR A 9 -32.93 -67.30 -2.21
N LEU A 10 -32.33 -67.78 -1.11
CA LEU A 10 -32.58 -67.82 0.35
C LEU A 10 -31.21 -68.27 0.97
N SER A 11 -30.63 -67.67 2.04
CA SER A 11 -30.66 -68.11 3.46
C SER A 11 -30.33 -69.60 3.71
N PHE A 12 -29.65 -70.10 4.74
CA PHE A 12 -29.53 -69.87 6.20
C PHE A 12 -28.38 -70.83 6.63
N THR A 13 -27.47 -70.54 7.57
CA THR A 13 -27.52 -70.80 9.03
C THR A 13 -26.12 -70.39 9.55
N GLY A 14 -25.89 -69.75 10.69
CA GLY A 14 -26.45 -69.94 12.03
C GLY A 14 -25.37 -70.52 12.96
N THR A 15 -24.60 -69.63 13.63
CA THR A 15 -24.10 -69.72 15.04
C THR A 15 -23.27 -70.96 15.45
N ASP A 16 -22.12 -70.90 16.14
CA ASP A 16 -21.87 -70.20 17.41
C ASP A 16 -20.42 -70.40 17.95
N PHE A 17 -19.99 -69.47 18.82
CA PHE A 17 -18.99 -69.53 19.92
C PHE A 17 -17.45 -69.70 19.72
N LEU A 18 -16.77 -68.54 19.69
CA LEU A 18 -15.65 -68.02 20.52
C LEU A 18 -14.56 -68.91 21.20
N THR A 19 -13.31 -68.40 21.08
CA THR A 19 -12.07 -68.54 21.91
C THR A 19 -11.23 -69.82 21.72
N ARG A 20 -9.88 -69.84 21.57
CA ARG A 20 -8.76 -68.98 22.04
C ARG A 20 -7.48 -69.24 21.20
N LYS A 21 -6.49 -68.34 21.38
CA LYS A 21 -5.14 -68.15 20.80
C LYS A 21 -4.17 -69.36 20.63
N CYS A 22 -3.18 -69.09 19.75
CA CYS A 22 -1.78 -69.55 19.60
C CYS A 22 -1.46 -70.66 18.59
N SER A 23 -0.61 -70.37 17.58
CA SER A 23 0.77 -70.91 17.42
C SER A 23 1.40 -70.60 16.03
N VAL A 24 2.73 -70.59 16.00
CA VAL A 24 3.69 -70.26 14.90
C VAL A 24 4.26 -71.57 14.31
N PRO A 25 5.01 -71.58 13.17
CA PRO A 25 6.43 -71.96 13.28
C PRO A 25 7.43 -71.25 12.32
N LYS A 26 8.71 -71.35 12.70
CA LYS A 26 9.97 -70.82 12.10
C LYS A 26 10.76 -71.90 11.33
N HIS A 27 11.79 -71.49 10.57
CA HIS A 27 13.06 -72.23 10.41
C HIS A 27 14.32 -71.30 10.45
N GLN A 28 15.44 -71.87 10.93
CA GLN A 28 16.80 -71.39 11.33
C GLN A 28 17.84 -71.39 10.16
N PHE A 29 19.13 -70.93 10.19
CA PHE A 29 20.00 -69.93 10.89
C PHE A 29 21.47 -70.05 10.33
N TRP A 30 22.38 -69.09 10.64
CA TRP A 30 23.89 -69.00 10.51
C TRP A 30 24.48 -68.31 9.24
N SER A 31 25.52 -67.44 9.24
CA SER A 31 26.40 -66.79 10.25
C SER A 31 27.30 -65.67 9.60
N LEU A 32 27.80 -64.71 10.41
CA LEU A 32 28.69 -63.51 10.21
C LEU A 32 30.09 -63.78 9.56
N PRO A 33 30.98 -62.79 9.17
CA PRO A 33 31.24 -61.45 9.78
C PRO A 33 31.67 -60.26 8.85
N THR A 34 31.84 -59.07 9.44
CA THR A 34 32.52 -57.84 8.91
C THR A 34 34.07 -57.92 8.99
N PRO A 35 34.82 -57.14 8.18
CA PRO A 35 35.67 -56.10 8.78
C PRO A 35 35.96 -54.82 7.95
N ASN A 36 36.45 -53.80 8.67
CA ASN A 36 37.13 -52.55 8.27
C ASN A 36 38.10 -52.67 7.08
N THR A 37 38.33 -51.58 6.31
CA THR A 37 39.55 -50.72 6.38
C THR A 37 39.66 -49.69 5.23
N GLN A 38 40.16 -48.49 5.61
CA GLN A 38 41.12 -47.62 4.91
C GLN A 38 40.73 -46.76 3.69
N SER A 39 40.83 -45.44 3.96
CA SER A 39 41.46 -44.34 3.21
C SER A 39 42.24 -44.66 1.92
N PHE A 40 42.16 -43.76 0.94
CA PHE A 40 43.23 -43.12 0.13
C PHE A 40 42.50 -42.46 -1.08
N ASP A 41 42.36 -41.13 -1.09
CA ASP A 41 43.29 -40.13 -1.65
C ASP A 41 43.13 -39.88 -3.15
N HIS A 42 43.08 -38.58 -3.47
CA HIS A 42 43.44 -37.91 -4.74
C HIS A 42 42.63 -38.29 -5.99
N ALA A 43 42.42 -37.45 -6.98
CA ALA A 43 42.51 -36.02 -7.20
C ALA A 43 41.96 -35.84 -8.64
N ILE A 44 41.30 -34.72 -8.90
CA ILE A 44 41.42 -33.87 -10.11
C ILE A 44 41.57 -34.60 -11.47
N SER A 45 40.64 -34.38 -12.40
CA SER A 45 40.88 -33.43 -13.51
C SER A 45 39.75 -33.42 -14.57
N THR A 46 39.26 -32.21 -14.84
CA THR A 46 38.96 -31.59 -16.15
C THR A 46 38.52 -32.49 -17.32
N THR A 47 37.45 -32.17 -18.06
CA THR A 47 37.48 -31.14 -19.12
C THR A 47 36.11 -31.03 -19.81
N ARG A 48 35.78 -29.83 -20.31
CA ARG A 48 34.67 -29.55 -21.25
C ARG A 48 34.84 -30.27 -22.59
N PRO A 49 33.76 -30.36 -23.40
CA PRO A 49 33.74 -29.69 -24.72
C PRO A 49 32.38 -29.01 -25.00
N LEU A 50 32.28 -27.79 -25.55
CA LEU A 50 32.52 -27.25 -26.92
C LEU A 50 31.31 -27.35 -27.87
N HIS A 51 30.98 -26.18 -28.43
CA HIS A 51 29.90 -25.79 -29.35
C HIS A 51 29.93 -26.47 -30.73
N LEU A 52 28.76 -26.54 -31.37
CA LEU A 52 28.57 -26.73 -32.82
C LEU A 52 27.48 -25.76 -33.35
N SER A 53 27.70 -25.24 -34.55
CA SER A 53 26.87 -24.28 -35.28
C SER A 53 26.67 -24.71 -36.74
N ALA A 54 25.49 -24.45 -37.33
CA ALA A 54 25.20 -24.10 -38.75
C ALA A 54 23.66 -24.18 -38.98
N ILE A 55 22.89 -23.12 -39.26
CA ILE A 55 22.66 -22.29 -40.49
C ILE A 55 21.46 -22.76 -41.37
N ASP A 56 20.48 -21.84 -41.45
CA ASP A 56 19.47 -21.41 -42.43
C ASP A 56 18.41 -22.32 -43.11
N GLY A 57 17.15 -21.85 -42.99
CA GLY A 57 16.19 -21.88 -44.09
C GLY A 57 14.69 -21.71 -43.72
N PHE A 58 14.16 -20.53 -44.04
CA PHE A 58 12.77 -20.17 -44.45
C PHE A 58 11.84 -19.35 -43.51
N ASN A 59 11.44 -18.21 -44.08
CA ASN A 59 10.57 -17.15 -43.61
C ASN A 59 9.16 -17.60 -43.22
N THR A 60 8.67 -17.12 -42.07
CA THR A 60 7.27 -16.74 -41.89
C THR A 60 7.17 -15.40 -41.17
N VAL A 61 6.41 -14.49 -41.80
CA VAL A 61 6.14 -13.12 -41.41
C VAL A 61 5.55 -13.06 -40.00
N SER A 62 6.26 -12.44 -39.04
CA SER A 62 5.74 -12.15 -37.71
C SER A 62 5.07 -10.78 -37.68
N ARG A 63 3.79 -10.82 -37.32
CA ARG A 63 2.89 -9.69 -37.14
C ARG A 63 3.36 -8.86 -35.95
N ALA A 64 3.61 -7.57 -36.17
CA ALA A 64 3.96 -6.60 -35.14
C ALA A 64 2.93 -6.63 -33.98
N ARG A 65 3.41 -6.87 -32.75
CA ARG A 65 2.61 -6.64 -31.54
C ARG A 65 2.72 -5.16 -31.17
N SER A 66 1.55 -4.53 -31.21
CA SER A 66 1.26 -3.14 -30.91
C SER A 66 1.64 -2.73 -29.49
N HIS A 67 2.13 -1.50 -29.37
CA HIS A 67 2.24 -0.67 -28.17
C HIS A 67 1.25 -1.03 -27.06
N VAL A 68 1.78 -1.46 -25.91
CA VAL A 68 1.05 -1.53 -24.65
C VAL A 68 0.84 -0.09 -24.18
N LYS A 69 -0.42 0.36 -24.19
CA LYS A 69 -0.82 1.63 -23.61
C LYS A 69 -0.77 1.53 -22.09
N GLU A 70 0.03 2.42 -21.53
CA GLU A 70 0.26 2.73 -20.13
C GLU A 70 -1.06 3.01 -19.36
N CYS A 71 -1.18 2.45 -18.16
CA CYS A 71 -2.39 2.53 -17.34
C CYS A 71 -2.29 3.68 -16.32
N LYS A 72 -3.06 4.76 -16.55
CA LYS A 72 -3.21 5.91 -15.63
C LYS A 72 -4.59 5.89 -14.98
N ALA A 73 -4.79 5.19 -13.87
CA ALA A 73 -5.88 5.49 -12.91
C ALA A 73 -5.86 4.58 -11.68
N TYR A 74 -5.29 5.04 -10.56
CA TYR A 74 -5.86 4.86 -9.21
C TYR A 74 -5.05 5.73 -8.24
N GLU A 75 -5.32 7.03 -8.28
CA GLU A 75 -4.93 7.93 -7.20
C GLU A 75 -6.21 8.35 -6.49
N ALA A 76 -6.19 8.47 -5.18
CA ALA A 76 -6.54 9.73 -4.51
C ALA A 76 -6.62 9.50 -3.00
N ASP A 77 -5.71 10.19 -2.35
CA ASP A 77 -5.73 10.51 -0.94
C ASP A 77 -6.76 11.62 -0.63
N ARG A 78 -6.94 11.80 0.68
CA ARG A 78 -7.87 12.61 1.46
C ARG A 78 -7.86 14.09 1.09
N SER A 79 -9.04 14.69 1.07
CA SER A 79 -9.20 16.13 1.22
C SER A 79 -9.92 16.41 2.54
N GLN A 80 -9.29 17.12 3.47
CA GLN A 80 -10.01 17.82 4.55
C GLN A 80 -9.76 19.33 4.50
N PRO A 81 -10.73 20.16 4.94
CA PRO A 81 -10.60 21.60 5.01
C PRO A 81 -9.80 22.04 6.24
N LEU A 82 -9.06 23.13 6.08
CA LEU A 82 -8.39 23.90 7.13
C LEU A 82 -9.38 24.31 8.24
N ASP A 83 -9.16 23.78 9.44
CA ASP A 83 -9.48 24.48 10.70
C ASP A 83 -8.20 24.47 11.55
N LEU A 84 -7.55 25.63 11.62
CA LEU A 84 -6.40 25.90 12.47
C LEU A 84 -6.85 25.85 13.93
N ASN A 85 -6.42 24.84 14.67
CA ASN A 85 -6.16 24.93 16.11
C ASN A 85 -5.04 23.93 16.45
N VAL A 86 -3.92 24.46 16.95
CA VAL A 86 -2.72 23.72 17.35
C VAL A 86 -2.95 23.17 18.76
N GLU A 87 -3.01 21.85 18.94
CA GLU A 87 -3.07 21.22 20.27
C GLU A 87 -2.24 19.91 20.36
N LEU A 88 -1.84 19.59 21.60
CA LEU A 88 -0.73 18.72 22.08
C LEU A 88 -0.87 17.19 21.84
N PRO A 89 0.22 16.39 22.02
CA PRO A 89 0.33 14.97 21.58
C PRO A 89 -0.74 13.99 22.08
N ASP A 90 -1.30 14.16 23.29
CA ASP A 90 -2.32 13.26 23.84
C ASP A 90 -3.66 13.32 23.07
N GLN A 91 -3.93 14.41 22.34
CA GLN A 91 -5.12 14.53 21.51
C GLN A 91 -4.98 13.87 20.13
N GLN A 92 -3.76 13.57 19.66
CA GLN A 92 -3.55 12.98 18.33
C GLN A 92 -4.04 11.51 18.29
N VAL A 93 -3.84 10.76 19.39
CA VAL A 93 -4.40 9.42 19.58
C VAL A 93 -5.93 9.47 19.75
N GLN A 94 -6.45 10.48 20.45
CA GLN A 94 -7.91 10.71 20.53
C GLN A 94 -8.50 11.12 19.18
N SER A 95 -7.77 11.85 18.35
CA SER A 95 -8.19 12.32 17.02
C SER A 95 -8.31 11.17 16.02
N GLU A 96 -7.36 10.22 16.01
CA GLU A 96 -7.49 9.01 15.18
C GLU A 96 -8.64 8.11 15.60
N ALA A 97 -8.82 7.92 16.91
CA ALA A 97 -9.96 7.19 17.46
C ALA A 97 -11.28 7.90 17.13
N ALA A 98 -11.34 9.22 17.28
CA ALA A 98 -12.49 10.05 16.92
C ALA A 98 -12.78 10.00 15.43
N GLN A 99 -11.77 9.92 14.56
CA GLN A 99 -11.96 9.80 13.12
C GLN A 99 -12.47 8.42 12.71
N LYS A 100 -11.97 7.34 13.31
CA LYS A 100 -12.51 5.98 13.12
C LYS A 100 -13.97 5.90 13.63
N VAL A 101 -14.26 6.51 14.77
CA VAL A 101 -15.63 6.62 15.31
C VAL A 101 -16.52 7.45 14.40
N LYS A 102 -16.04 8.59 13.88
CA LYS A 102 -16.77 9.46 12.94
C LYS A 102 -17.13 8.71 11.65
N ILE A 103 -16.17 7.97 11.07
CA ILE A 103 -16.42 7.12 9.90
C ILE A 103 -17.43 6.02 10.23
N GLY A 104 -17.26 5.34 11.37
CA GLY A 104 -18.20 4.32 11.85
C GLY A 104 -19.63 4.86 12.01
N LEU A 105 -19.77 6.07 12.58
CA LEU A 105 -21.05 6.77 12.72
C LEU A 105 -21.65 7.15 11.37
N TYR A 106 -20.85 7.59 10.39
CA TYR A 106 -21.33 7.86 9.04
C TYR A 106 -21.87 6.60 8.37
N PHE A 107 -21.18 5.46 8.50
CA PHE A 107 -21.67 4.18 7.99
C PHE A 107 -22.95 3.72 8.68
N ALA A 108 -23.00 3.76 10.01
CA ALA A 108 -24.20 3.38 10.78
C ALA A 108 -25.40 4.26 10.40
N THR A 109 -25.19 5.58 10.33
CA THR A 109 -26.22 6.56 9.94
C THR A 109 -26.67 6.32 8.50
N TRP A 110 -25.72 6.14 7.57
CA TRP A 110 -26.03 5.84 6.18
C TRP A 110 -26.90 4.59 6.05
N TRP A 111 -26.54 3.51 6.74
CA TRP A 111 -27.29 2.25 6.70
C TRP A 111 -28.69 2.39 7.30
N ALA A 112 -28.81 3.03 8.46
CA ALA A 112 -30.10 3.28 9.10
C ALA A 112 -31.04 4.11 8.22
N LEU A 113 -30.55 5.23 7.68
CA LEU A 113 -31.32 6.08 6.76
C LEU A 113 -31.74 5.32 5.50
N ASN A 114 -30.86 4.45 4.97
CA ASN A 114 -31.18 3.65 3.80
C ASN A 114 -32.28 2.61 4.09
N VAL A 115 -32.25 1.96 5.26
CA VAL A 115 -33.32 1.05 5.70
C VAL A 115 -34.67 1.78 5.73
N VAL A 116 -34.73 2.95 6.37
CA VAL A 116 -35.96 3.77 6.46
C VAL A 116 -36.47 4.15 5.07
N PHE A 117 -35.59 4.63 4.19
CA PHE A 117 -35.94 4.93 2.80
C PHE A 117 -36.58 3.73 2.11
N ASN A 118 -35.94 2.55 2.14
CA ASN A 118 -36.45 1.38 1.41
C ASN A 118 -37.81 0.91 1.95
N ILE A 119 -38.05 1.02 3.26
CA ILE A 119 -39.34 0.68 3.87
C ILE A 119 -40.44 1.62 3.37
N TYR A 120 -40.25 2.94 3.50
CA TYR A 120 -41.26 3.91 3.08
C TYR A 120 -41.43 3.92 1.57
N ASN A 121 -40.35 3.76 0.80
CA ASN A 121 -40.42 3.64 -0.66
C ASN A 121 -41.30 2.46 -1.06
N LYS A 122 -41.14 1.29 -0.44
CA LYS A 122 -42.00 0.13 -0.73
C LYS A 122 -43.45 0.35 -0.28
N LYS A 123 -43.69 0.97 0.88
CA LYS A 123 -45.05 1.32 1.33
C LYS A 123 -45.75 2.27 0.34
N VAL A 124 -45.04 3.30 -0.12
CA VAL A 124 -45.55 4.23 -1.13
C VAL A 124 -45.84 3.50 -2.43
N LEU A 125 -44.91 2.70 -2.94
CA LEU A 125 -45.09 1.99 -4.22
C LEU A 125 -46.21 0.93 -4.18
N ASN A 126 -46.51 0.36 -3.02
CA ASN A 126 -47.64 -0.56 -2.87
C ASN A 126 -49.00 0.16 -2.95
N ALA A 127 -49.10 1.40 -2.44
CA ALA A 127 -50.32 2.21 -2.50
C ALA A 127 -50.41 3.08 -3.77
N PHE A 128 -49.27 3.46 -4.32
CA PHE A 128 -49.10 4.39 -5.43
C PHE A 128 -48.00 3.87 -6.38
N PRO A 129 -48.36 2.98 -7.33
CA PRO A 129 -47.40 2.22 -8.13
C PRO A 129 -46.83 3.02 -9.32
N TYR A 130 -46.39 4.25 -9.06
CA TYR A 130 -45.85 5.20 -10.03
C TYR A 130 -44.37 5.50 -9.69
N PRO A 131 -43.45 4.57 -10.02
CA PRO A 131 -42.04 4.67 -9.64
C PRO A 131 -41.29 5.84 -10.27
N TRP A 132 -41.69 6.35 -11.44
CA TRP A 132 -41.01 7.48 -12.08
C TRP A 132 -41.33 8.79 -11.36
N LEU A 133 -42.61 9.04 -11.06
CA LEU A 133 -42.99 10.19 -10.23
C LEU A 133 -42.40 10.07 -8.83
N THR A 134 -42.51 8.91 -8.19
CA THR A 134 -41.98 8.70 -6.84
C THR A 134 -40.48 9.02 -6.78
N SER A 135 -39.71 8.57 -7.79
CA SER A 135 -38.27 8.87 -7.92
C SER A 135 -38.00 10.35 -8.15
N THR A 136 -38.85 11.03 -8.93
CA THR A 136 -38.77 12.46 -9.22
C THR A 136 -39.02 13.28 -7.96
N LEU A 137 -40.03 12.91 -7.16
CA LEU A 137 -40.34 13.56 -5.89
C LEU A 137 -39.19 13.44 -4.88
N SER A 138 -38.48 12.30 -4.85
CA SER A 138 -37.29 12.14 -4.01
C SER A 138 -36.16 13.10 -4.39
N LEU A 139 -35.90 13.27 -5.69
CA LEU A 139 -34.89 14.21 -6.19
C LEU A 139 -35.31 15.67 -6.01
N ALA A 140 -36.61 15.96 -6.15
CA ALA A 140 -37.18 17.29 -5.93
C ALA A 140 -37.07 17.71 -4.47
N ALA A 141 -37.42 16.82 -3.53
CA ALA A 141 -37.27 17.08 -2.11
C ALA A 141 -35.81 17.34 -1.72
N GLY A 142 -34.87 16.52 -2.20
CA GLY A 142 -33.44 16.73 -1.93
C GLY A 142 -32.90 18.04 -2.51
N SER A 143 -33.30 18.37 -3.74
CA SER A 143 -32.94 19.64 -4.38
C SER A 143 -33.48 20.84 -3.59
N LEU A 144 -34.73 20.77 -3.14
CA LEU A 144 -35.35 21.83 -2.33
C LEU A 144 -34.66 22.00 -0.97
N ILE A 145 -34.37 20.89 -0.27
CA ILE A 145 -33.63 20.92 1.01
C ILE A 145 -32.30 21.65 0.85
N MET A 146 -31.54 21.36 -0.21
CA MET A 146 -30.25 21.98 -0.44
C MET A 146 -30.35 23.45 -0.87
N LEU A 147 -31.31 23.79 -1.72
CA LEU A 147 -31.57 25.19 -2.10
C LEU A 147 -31.95 26.05 -0.88
N VAL A 148 -32.82 25.53 -0.01
CA VAL A 148 -33.18 26.21 1.25
C VAL A 148 -31.96 26.32 2.17
N SER A 149 -31.16 25.27 2.28
CA SER A 149 -29.92 25.27 3.08
C SER A 149 -28.92 26.33 2.60
N TRP A 150 -28.76 26.49 1.28
CA TRP A 150 -27.91 27.54 0.70
C TRP A 150 -28.50 28.94 0.87
N ALA A 151 -29.81 29.10 0.69
CA ALA A 151 -30.50 30.38 0.86
C ALA A 151 -30.46 30.89 2.32
N THR A 152 -30.60 29.97 3.27
CA THR A 152 -30.53 30.24 4.72
C THR A 152 -29.10 30.27 5.27
N ARG A 153 -28.10 30.00 4.41
CA ARG A 153 -26.66 29.92 4.76
C ARG A 153 -26.32 28.85 5.80
N ILE A 154 -27.18 27.83 5.98
CA ILE A 154 -26.86 26.64 6.78
C ILE A 154 -25.71 25.86 6.12
N ALA A 155 -25.67 25.81 4.78
CA ALA A 155 -24.54 25.28 4.02
C ALA A 155 -24.00 26.33 3.04
N LYS A 156 -22.68 26.34 2.83
CA LYS A 156 -22.04 27.23 1.86
C LYS A 156 -22.32 26.75 0.44
N ALA A 157 -22.89 27.61 -0.39
CA ALA A 157 -23.16 27.30 -1.80
C ALA A 157 -21.86 26.97 -2.56
N PRO A 158 -21.85 25.94 -3.42
CA PRO A 158 -20.66 25.56 -4.17
C PRO A 158 -20.31 26.57 -5.26
N LYS A 159 -19.02 26.81 -5.46
CA LYS A 159 -18.52 27.51 -6.66
C LYS A 159 -18.51 26.51 -7.81
N THR A 160 -19.29 26.76 -8.86
CA THR A 160 -19.38 25.87 -10.04
C THR A 160 -19.07 26.65 -11.32
N ASP A 161 -18.59 25.94 -12.35
CA ASP A 161 -18.32 26.46 -13.68
C ASP A 161 -18.83 25.48 -14.76
N LEU A 162 -18.73 25.86 -16.04
CA LEU A 162 -19.24 25.04 -17.13
C LEU A 162 -18.56 23.66 -17.23
N ASP A 163 -17.27 23.57 -16.91
CA ASP A 163 -16.54 22.31 -16.98
C ASP A 163 -16.89 21.35 -15.83
N PHE A 164 -17.20 21.87 -14.64
CA PHE A 164 -17.83 21.10 -13.57
C PHE A 164 -19.15 20.47 -14.04
N TRP A 165 -20.04 21.24 -14.66
CA TRP A 165 -21.32 20.71 -15.11
C TRP A 165 -21.17 19.69 -16.26
N LYS A 166 -20.22 19.87 -17.19
CA LYS A 166 -19.91 18.89 -18.23
C LYS A 166 -19.42 17.56 -17.66
N THR A 167 -18.56 17.61 -16.63
CA THR A 167 -18.02 16.39 -15.98
C THR A 167 -19.06 15.72 -15.08
N LEU A 168 -19.97 16.49 -14.48
CA LEU A 168 -21.07 16.00 -13.66
C LEU A 168 -22.20 15.35 -14.49
N PHE A 169 -22.43 15.82 -15.73
CA PHE A 169 -23.51 15.33 -16.59
C PHE A 169 -23.56 13.80 -16.77
N PRO A 170 -22.49 13.09 -17.19
CA PRO A 170 -22.52 11.63 -17.33
C PRO A 170 -22.80 10.92 -15.99
N VAL A 171 -22.34 11.50 -14.88
CA VAL A 171 -22.61 10.99 -13.52
C VAL A 171 -24.10 11.15 -13.18
N ALA A 172 -24.70 12.30 -13.52
CA ALA A 172 -26.12 12.58 -13.31
C ALA A 172 -27.03 11.67 -14.13
N VAL A 173 -26.67 11.37 -15.39
CA VAL A 173 -27.39 10.39 -16.21
C VAL A 173 -27.35 9.01 -15.56
N ALA A 174 -26.16 8.54 -15.17
CA ALA A 174 -25.99 7.25 -14.51
C ALA A 174 -26.73 7.17 -13.16
N HIS A 175 -26.70 8.25 -12.37
CA HIS A 175 -27.48 8.34 -11.12
C HIS A 175 -28.99 8.26 -11.37
N THR A 176 -29.49 8.99 -12.38
CA THR A 176 -30.91 9.02 -12.73
C THR A 176 -31.41 7.64 -13.14
N ILE A 177 -30.71 6.99 -14.06
CA ILE A 177 -31.03 5.63 -14.52
C ILE A 177 -30.99 4.65 -13.34
N GLY A 178 -29.95 4.72 -12.52
CA GLY A 178 -29.79 3.85 -11.37
C GLY A 178 -30.90 3.99 -10.33
N HIS A 179 -31.33 5.23 -10.06
CA HIS A 179 -32.41 5.53 -9.12
C HIS A 179 -33.74 5.01 -9.62
N VAL A 180 -34.17 5.42 -10.82
CA VAL A 180 -35.48 5.03 -11.34
C VAL A 180 -35.59 3.53 -11.55
N ALA A 181 -34.54 2.86 -12.05
CA ALA A 181 -34.53 1.42 -12.25
C ALA A 181 -34.63 0.64 -10.92
N ALA A 182 -34.02 1.15 -9.85
CA ALA A 182 -34.15 0.58 -8.51
C ALA A 182 -35.58 0.74 -7.96
N THR A 183 -36.21 1.91 -8.15
CA THR A 183 -37.59 2.16 -7.73
C THR A 183 -38.59 1.33 -8.54
N VAL A 184 -38.39 1.19 -9.85
CA VAL A 184 -39.16 0.29 -10.71
C VAL A 184 -39.03 -1.14 -10.22
N SER A 185 -37.81 -1.59 -9.89
CA SER A 185 -37.58 -2.91 -9.31
C SER A 185 -38.41 -3.11 -8.05
N MET A 186 -38.27 -2.22 -7.06
CA MET A 186 -39.02 -2.30 -5.80
C MET A 186 -40.54 -2.21 -5.97
N SER A 187 -41.05 -1.63 -7.06
CA SER A 187 -42.48 -1.64 -7.36
C SER A 187 -43.01 -3.02 -7.80
N LYS A 188 -42.14 -3.86 -8.37
CA LYS A 188 -42.51 -5.17 -8.96
C LYS A 188 -42.11 -6.37 -8.13
N VAL A 189 -41.07 -6.24 -7.31
CA VAL A 189 -40.51 -7.34 -6.49
C VAL A 189 -40.36 -6.92 -5.02
N ALA A 190 -40.00 -7.88 -4.17
CA ALA A 190 -39.66 -7.60 -2.78
C ALA A 190 -38.38 -6.76 -2.68
N VAL A 191 -38.30 -5.92 -1.64
CA VAL A 191 -37.11 -5.08 -1.36
C VAL A 191 -35.87 -5.96 -1.17
N SER A 192 -36.01 -7.06 -0.42
CA SER A 192 -34.96 -8.06 -0.21
C SER A 192 -34.43 -8.60 -1.55
N PHE A 193 -35.32 -9.00 -2.46
CA PHE A 193 -34.95 -9.51 -3.78
C PHE A 193 -34.16 -8.47 -4.59
N THR A 194 -34.66 -7.23 -4.68
CA THR A 194 -33.94 -6.14 -5.35
C THR A 194 -32.52 -5.98 -4.79
N HIS A 195 -32.34 -5.99 -3.47
CA HIS A 195 -31.02 -5.80 -2.86
C HIS A 195 -30.11 -7.02 -2.98
N ILE A 196 -30.66 -8.24 -3.05
CA ILE A 196 -29.90 -9.46 -3.37
C ILE A 196 -29.33 -9.37 -4.78
N ILE A 197 -30.15 -9.11 -5.80
CA ILE A 197 -29.64 -8.93 -7.18
C ILE A 197 -28.64 -7.78 -7.23
N LYS A 198 -28.92 -6.71 -6.49
CA LYS A 198 -28.02 -5.57 -6.45
C LYS A 198 -26.68 -5.83 -5.72
N SER A 199 -26.54 -6.93 -4.99
CA SER A 199 -25.25 -7.34 -4.39
C SER A 199 -24.23 -7.81 -5.42
N ALA A 200 -24.64 -8.08 -6.67
CA ALA A 200 -23.74 -8.39 -7.78
C ALA A 200 -22.93 -7.18 -8.31
N GLU A 201 -23.06 -6.00 -7.70
CA GLU A 201 -22.31 -4.78 -8.05
C GLU A 201 -20.79 -5.00 -8.23
N PRO A 202 -20.09 -5.78 -7.39
CA PRO A 202 -18.66 -6.10 -7.59
C PRO A 202 -18.34 -6.76 -8.92
N ALA A 203 -19.18 -7.70 -9.37
CA ALA A 203 -18.99 -8.39 -10.65
C ALA A 203 -19.12 -7.41 -11.82
N PHE A 204 -20.08 -6.49 -11.75
CA PHE A 204 -20.20 -5.40 -12.72
C PHE A 204 -19.04 -4.42 -12.63
N SER A 205 -18.53 -4.14 -11.44
CA SER A 205 -17.39 -3.24 -11.24
C SER A 205 -16.14 -3.79 -11.91
N VAL A 206 -15.80 -5.06 -11.68
CA VAL A 206 -14.67 -5.73 -12.33
C VAL A 206 -14.86 -5.75 -13.85
N LEU A 207 -16.03 -6.13 -14.34
CA LEU A 207 -16.30 -6.20 -15.78
C LEU A 207 -16.18 -4.83 -16.47
N VAL A 208 -16.79 -3.79 -15.90
CA VAL A 208 -16.77 -2.43 -16.45
C VAL A 208 -15.36 -1.84 -16.37
N SER A 209 -14.64 -2.03 -15.26
CA SER A 209 -13.23 -1.63 -15.13
C SER A 209 -12.33 -2.33 -16.15
N SER A 210 -12.44 -3.65 -16.28
CA SER A 210 -11.62 -4.39 -17.26
C SER A 210 -11.92 -3.98 -18.70
N PHE A 211 -13.19 -3.73 -19.05
CA PHE A 211 -13.56 -3.39 -20.43
C PHE A 211 -13.32 -1.92 -20.79
N LEU A 212 -13.67 -0.97 -19.91
CA LEU A 212 -13.56 0.46 -20.20
C LEU A 212 -12.20 1.05 -19.83
N LEU A 213 -11.54 0.52 -18.80
CA LEU A 213 -10.29 1.05 -18.27
C LEU A 213 -9.09 0.16 -18.61
N GLY A 214 -9.30 -1.07 -19.09
CA GLY A 214 -8.24 -2.02 -19.41
C GLY A 214 -7.57 -2.64 -18.18
N GLU A 215 -8.23 -2.59 -17.02
CA GLU A 215 -7.70 -3.06 -15.74
C GLU A 215 -7.70 -4.60 -15.65
N THR A 216 -6.59 -5.19 -15.22
CA THR A 216 -6.49 -6.62 -14.93
C THR A 216 -6.43 -6.86 -13.42
N PHE A 217 -7.29 -7.73 -12.91
CA PHE A 217 -7.36 -8.07 -11.49
C PHE A 217 -6.63 -9.39 -11.18
N PRO A 218 -6.13 -9.60 -9.95
CA PRO A 218 -5.49 -10.85 -9.57
C PRO A 218 -6.52 -11.99 -9.44
N VAL A 219 -6.06 -13.23 -9.57
CA VAL A 219 -6.89 -14.44 -9.57
C VAL A 219 -7.87 -14.54 -8.39
N PRO A 220 -7.51 -14.20 -7.13
CA PRO A 220 -8.44 -14.21 -6.00
C PRO A 220 -9.67 -13.32 -6.21
N VAL A 221 -9.50 -12.17 -6.89
CA VAL A 221 -10.62 -11.26 -7.20
C VAL A 221 -11.60 -11.95 -8.15
N TYR A 222 -11.13 -12.61 -9.21
CA TYR A 222 -12.03 -13.35 -10.11
C TYR A 222 -12.71 -14.53 -9.44
N LEU A 223 -12.00 -15.29 -8.59
CA LEU A 223 -12.57 -16.41 -7.85
C LEU A 223 -13.67 -15.97 -6.89
N SER A 224 -13.52 -14.79 -6.27
CA SER A 224 -14.54 -14.22 -5.39
C SER A 224 -15.83 -13.81 -6.12
N LEU A 225 -15.80 -13.62 -7.44
CA LEU A 225 -17.01 -13.32 -8.23
C LEU A 225 -17.93 -14.53 -8.40
N LEU A 226 -17.37 -15.75 -8.36
CA LEU A 226 -18.13 -16.99 -8.51
C LEU A 226 -19.24 -17.14 -7.45
N PRO A 227 -18.98 -17.01 -6.14
CA PRO A 227 -20.05 -17.05 -5.13
C PRO A 227 -21.01 -15.87 -5.26
N ILE A 228 -20.58 -14.69 -5.70
CA ILE A 228 -21.47 -13.53 -5.92
C ILE A 228 -22.50 -13.84 -7.01
N ILE A 229 -22.02 -14.27 -8.18
CA ILE A 229 -22.87 -14.58 -9.34
C ILE A 229 -23.75 -15.80 -9.03
N GLY A 230 -23.16 -16.85 -8.45
CA GLY A 230 -23.87 -18.07 -8.08
C GLY A 230 -24.95 -17.84 -7.04
N GLY A 231 -24.68 -17.06 -5.99
CA GLY A 231 -25.66 -16.71 -4.96
C GLY A 231 -26.82 -15.87 -5.51
N CYS A 232 -26.53 -14.87 -6.35
CA CYS A 232 -27.56 -14.06 -7.00
C CYS A 232 -28.42 -14.90 -7.96
N ALA A 233 -27.81 -15.79 -8.73
CA ALA A 233 -28.51 -16.69 -9.64
C ALA A 233 -29.42 -17.66 -8.88
N LEU A 234 -28.92 -18.26 -7.79
CA LEU A 234 -29.70 -19.17 -6.94
C LEU A 234 -30.92 -18.45 -6.35
N ALA A 235 -30.73 -17.26 -5.79
CA ALA A 235 -31.83 -16.46 -5.25
C ALA A 235 -32.85 -16.01 -6.32
N ALA A 236 -32.40 -15.73 -7.55
CA ALA A 236 -33.26 -15.40 -8.69
C ALA A 236 -34.16 -16.56 -9.13
N VAL A 237 -33.59 -17.76 -9.23
CA VAL A 237 -34.31 -18.96 -9.70
C VAL A 237 -35.38 -19.42 -8.72
N THR A 238 -35.16 -19.19 -7.42
CA THR A 238 -36.08 -19.64 -6.37
C THR A 238 -37.01 -18.54 -5.84
N GLU A 239 -37.03 -17.36 -6.48
CA GLU A 239 -37.93 -16.27 -6.10
C GLU A 239 -39.40 -16.62 -6.36
N LEU A 240 -40.21 -16.67 -5.28
CA LEU A 240 -41.62 -17.06 -5.31
C LEU A 240 -42.47 -16.21 -6.27
N ASN A 241 -42.14 -14.91 -6.36
CA ASN A 241 -42.83 -13.96 -7.22
C ASN A 241 -41.86 -13.33 -8.21
N PHE A 242 -41.09 -14.17 -8.92
CA PHE A 242 -40.15 -13.68 -9.91
C PHE A 242 -40.85 -12.78 -10.94
N ASN A 243 -40.34 -11.56 -11.10
CA ASN A 243 -40.82 -10.61 -12.07
C ASN A 243 -39.64 -10.10 -12.90
N MET A 244 -39.68 -10.33 -14.22
CA MET A 244 -38.58 -9.97 -15.12
C MET A 244 -38.29 -8.47 -15.14
N ILE A 245 -39.33 -7.62 -15.10
CA ILE A 245 -39.15 -6.16 -15.04
C ILE A 245 -38.46 -5.78 -13.73
N GLY A 246 -38.86 -6.43 -12.63
CA GLY A 246 -38.23 -6.26 -11.32
C GLY A 246 -36.75 -6.63 -11.31
N PHE A 247 -36.42 -7.79 -11.88
CA PHE A 247 -35.05 -8.28 -12.01
C PHE A 247 -34.18 -7.37 -12.90
N MET A 248 -34.67 -7.03 -14.10
CA MET A 248 -33.94 -6.17 -15.03
C MET A 248 -33.72 -4.76 -14.46
N GLY A 249 -34.72 -4.20 -13.75
CA GLY A 249 -34.55 -2.94 -13.04
C GLY A 249 -33.44 -2.98 -11.99
N ALA A 250 -33.32 -4.08 -11.24
CA ALA A 250 -32.23 -4.28 -10.29
C ALA A 250 -30.86 -4.34 -11.00
N MET A 251 -30.74 -5.10 -12.10
CA MET A 251 -29.50 -5.25 -12.88
C MET A 251 -29.06 -3.93 -13.53
N ILE A 252 -29.98 -3.22 -14.17
CA ILE A 252 -29.73 -1.89 -14.75
C ILE A 252 -29.25 -0.93 -13.67
N SER A 253 -29.88 -0.97 -12.49
CA SER A 253 -29.50 -0.09 -11.40
C SER A 253 -28.09 -0.36 -10.85
N ASN A 254 -27.63 -1.61 -10.87
CA ASN A 254 -26.24 -1.94 -10.51
C ASN A 254 -25.28 -1.33 -11.50
N LEU A 255 -25.45 -1.62 -12.79
CA LEU A 255 -24.57 -1.13 -13.84
C LEU A 255 -24.48 0.40 -13.79
N ALA A 256 -25.62 1.08 -13.73
CA ALA A 256 -25.68 2.53 -13.67
C ALA A 256 -25.02 3.10 -12.40
N PHE A 257 -25.15 2.45 -11.24
CA PHE A 257 -24.45 2.88 -10.03
C PHE A 257 -22.95 2.59 -10.05
N VAL A 258 -22.49 1.53 -10.71
CA VAL A 258 -21.05 1.31 -10.97
C VAL A 258 -20.47 2.45 -11.80
N PHE A 259 -21.12 2.78 -12.91
CA PHE A 259 -20.75 3.95 -13.74
C PHE A 259 -20.73 5.24 -12.91
N ARG A 260 -21.80 5.51 -12.15
CA ARG A 260 -21.86 6.68 -11.27
C ARG A 260 -20.70 6.70 -10.29
N ASN A 261 -20.40 5.59 -9.61
CA ASN A 261 -19.35 5.51 -8.60
C ASN A 261 -17.96 5.78 -9.20
N ILE A 262 -17.65 5.15 -10.34
CA ILE A 262 -16.35 5.31 -11.04
C ILE A 262 -16.14 6.78 -11.46
N PHE A 263 -17.16 7.42 -12.04
CA PHE A 263 -17.03 8.78 -12.55
C PHE A 263 -17.24 9.89 -11.50
N SER A 264 -18.02 9.64 -10.43
CA SER A 264 -18.26 10.64 -9.36
C SER A 264 -16.96 11.10 -8.70
N LYS A 265 -16.05 10.17 -8.40
CA LYS A 265 -14.79 10.52 -7.73
C LYS A 265 -13.82 11.28 -8.64
N ARG A 266 -13.90 11.10 -9.96
CA ARG A 266 -13.14 11.92 -10.92
C ARG A 266 -13.65 13.36 -10.92
N GLY A 267 -14.96 13.57 -10.85
CA GLY A 267 -15.57 14.90 -10.81
C GLY A 267 -15.32 15.68 -9.51
N MET A 268 -15.14 14.99 -8.37
CA MET A 268 -14.85 15.64 -7.08
C MET A 268 -13.42 16.17 -6.95
N LYS A 269 -12.48 15.74 -7.80
CA LYS A 269 -11.05 16.15 -7.75
C LYS A 269 -10.74 17.45 -8.46
N GLY A 270 -11.58 17.87 -9.42
CA GLY A 270 -11.24 18.96 -10.34
C GLY A 270 -11.27 20.35 -9.69
N LYS A 271 -12.13 20.57 -8.69
CA LYS A 271 -12.30 21.80 -7.90
C LYS A 271 -12.94 21.41 -6.57
N SER A 272 -12.44 21.90 -5.44
CA SER A 272 -12.80 21.55 -4.05
C SER A 272 -14.30 21.70 -3.70
N VAL A 273 -15.17 20.85 -4.24
CA VAL A 273 -16.60 20.79 -3.91
C VAL A 273 -16.80 19.62 -2.97
N SER A 274 -17.23 19.90 -1.73
CA SER A 274 -17.49 18.87 -0.71
C SER A 274 -18.48 17.82 -1.22
N GLY A 275 -18.37 16.58 -0.74
CA GLY A 275 -19.26 15.48 -1.16
C GLY A 275 -20.76 15.81 -1.03
N MET A 276 -21.14 16.55 0.02
CA MET A 276 -22.50 17.05 0.22
C MET A 276 -22.96 17.97 -0.93
N ASN A 277 -22.16 18.98 -1.28
CA ASN A 277 -22.50 19.92 -2.34
C ASN A 277 -22.40 19.28 -3.73
N TYR A 278 -21.50 18.32 -3.92
CA TYR A 278 -21.40 17.53 -5.15
C TYR A 278 -22.70 16.73 -5.36
N TYR A 279 -23.19 16.05 -4.32
CA TYR A 279 -24.47 15.33 -4.39
C TYR A 279 -25.66 16.28 -4.61
N ALA A 280 -25.65 17.47 -4.02
CA ALA A 280 -26.70 18.46 -4.25
C ALA A 280 -26.79 18.87 -5.73
N CYS A 281 -25.65 19.19 -6.35
CA CYS A 281 -25.58 19.51 -7.78
C CYS A 281 -26.01 18.32 -8.65
N LEU A 282 -25.56 17.12 -8.30
CA LEU A 282 -25.98 15.88 -8.95
C LEU A 282 -27.50 15.70 -8.90
N SER A 283 -28.09 15.87 -7.72
CA SER A 283 -29.53 15.66 -7.51
C SER A 283 -30.38 16.66 -8.31
N MET A 284 -29.95 17.92 -8.41
CA MET A 284 -30.64 18.92 -9.22
C MET A 284 -30.56 18.59 -10.71
N LEU A 285 -29.39 18.18 -11.20
CA LEU A 285 -29.25 17.79 -12.61
C LEU A 285 -30.03 16.53 -12.93
N SER A 286 -30.02 15.53 -12.04
CA SER A 286 -30.83 14.33 -12.16
C SER A 286 -32.33 14.62 -12.13
N LEU A 287 -32.79 15.61 -11.35
CA LEU A 287 -34.18 16.05 -11.35
C LEU A 287 -34.58 16.61 -12.72
N LEU A 288 -33.74 17.48 -13.30
CA LEU A 288 -33.97 18.06 -14.64
C LEU A 288 -34.02 16.98 -15.72
N ILE A 289 -33.14 15.97 -15.62
CA ILE A 289 -33.11 14.84 -16.56
C ILE A 289 -34.37 13.97 -16.39
N LEU A 290 -34.77 13.61 -15.18
CA LEU A 290 -35.83 12.63 -14.92
C LEU A 290 -37.25 13.16 -15.20
N THR A 291 -37.50 14.43 -14.88
CA THR A 291 -38.84 15.04 -14.95
C THR A 291 -39.55 14.85 -16.29
N PRO A 292 -38.94 15.14 -17.47
CA PRO A 292 -39.61 14.94 -18.75
C PRO A 292 -39.97 13.47 -19.02
N PHE A 293 -39.12 12.53 -18.59
CA PHE A 293 -39.42 11.10 -18.76
C PHE A 293 -40.53 10.63 -17.82
N ALA A 294 -40.58 11.13 -16.58
CA ALA A 294 -41.67 10.79 -15.67
C ALA A 294 -43.02 11.22 -16.26
N ILE A 295 -43.10 12.46 -16.79
CA ILE A 295 -44.30 12.98 -17.46
C ILE A 295 -44.66 12.12 -18.69
N ALA A 296 -43.66 11.74 -19.50
CA ALA A 296 -43.90 10.98 -20.72
C ALA A 296 -44.32 9.53 -20.46
N VAL A 297 -43.78 8.88 -19.43
CA VAL A 297 -44.00 7.44 -19.16
C VAL A 297 -45.27 7.20 -18.35
N GLU A 298 -45.56 8.03 -17.35
CA GLU A 298 -46.69 7.80 -16.44
C GLU A 298 -47.82 8.82 -16.62
N GLY A 299 -47.50 10.09 -16.86
CA GLY A 299 -48.48 11.13 -17.16
C GLY A 299 -49.23 11.73 -15.95
N PRO A 300 -49.49 13.05 -15.91
CA PRO A 300 -50.15 13.72 -14.79
C PRO A 300 -51.58 13.23 -14.47
N GLN A 301 -52.32 12.77 -15.48
CA GLN A 301 -53.68 12.25 -15.30
C GLN A 301 -53.69 10.97 -14.47
N MET A 302 -52.78 10.04 -14.78
CA MET A 302 -52.64 8.78 -14.04
C MET A 302 -52.14 9.03 -12.62
N TRP A 303 -51.23 10.00 -12.44
CA TRP A 303 -50.79 10.42 -11.12
C TRP A 303 -51.92 10.95 -10.26
N ALA A 304 -52.78 11.82 -10.79
CA ALA A 304 -53.92 12.36 -10.05
C ALA A 304 -54.88 11.26 -9.61
N ALA A 305 -55.23 10.34 -10.53
CA ALA A 305 -56.11 9.21 -10.22
C ALA A 305 -55.49 8.27 -9.16
N GLY A 306 -54.21 7.93 -9.33
CA GLY A 306 -53.47 7.11 -8.39
C GLY A 306 -53.36 7.74 -7.00
N TRP A 307 -53.17 9.07 -6.94
CA TRP A 307 -53.03 9.81 -5.68
C TRP A 307 -54.35 9.80 -4.90
N GLN A 308 -55.48 10.03 -5.58
CA GLN A 308 -56.80 9.93 -4.96
C GLN A 308 -57.07 8.53 -4.43
N ASN A 309 -56.69 7.49 -5.20
CA ASN A 309 -56.83 6.11 -4.75
C ASN A 309 -55.98 5.84 -3.49
N ALA A 310 -54.70 6.21 -3.51
CA ALA A 310 -53.79 6.03 -2.37
C ALA A 310 -54.29 6.75 -1.10
N VAL A 311 -54.73 8.01 -1.23
CA VAL A 311 -55.30 8.78 -0.11
C VAL A 311 -56.61 8.18 0.39
N SER A 312 -57.46 7.63 -0.49
CA SER A 312 -58.70 6.96 -0.08
C SER A 312 -58.46 5.67 0.71
N GLN A 313 -57.42 4.91 0.37
CA GLN A 313 -57.11 3.64 1.03
C GLN A 313 -56.31 3.81 2.33
N ILE A 314 -55.36 4.75 2.35
CA ILE A 314 -54.41 4.94 3.47
C ILE A 314 -54.80 6.11 4.37
N GLY A 315 -55.57 7.07 3.86
CA GLY A 315 -55.88 8.32 4.54
C GLY A 315 -54.83 9.43 4.35
N PRO A 316 -54.95 10.57 5.04
CA PRO A 316 -54.06 11.73 4.87
C PRO A 316 -52.60 11.44 5.26
N GLN A 317 -52.36 10.36 6.02
CA GLN A 317 -51.02 9.91 6.42
C GLN A 317 -50.15 9.47 5.22
N PHE A 318 -50.77 9.18 4.07
CA PHE A 318 -50.04 8.86 2.85
C PHE A 318 -49.05 9.95 2.42
N VAL A 319 -49.40 11.23 2.64
CA VAL A 319 -48.52 12.38 2.35
C VAL A 319 -47.22 12.28 3.14
N TRP A 320 -47.31 11.88 4.42
CA TRP A 320 -46.13 11.68 5.26
C TRP A 320 -45.27 10.50 4.80
N TRP A 321 -45.85 9.47 4.21
CA TRP A 321 -45.08 8.37 3.62
C TRP A 321 -44.28 8.81 2.41
N VAL A 322 -44.90 9.64 1.54
CA VAL A 322 -44.23 10.22 0.36
C VAL A 322 -43.15 11.23 0.78
N ALA A 323 -43.41 12.04 1.80
CA ALA A 323 -42.40 12.94 2.37
C ALA A 323 -41.23 12.16 2.99
N ALA A 324 -41.53 11.14 3.81
CA ALA A 324 -40.50 10.31 4.43
C ALA A 324 -39.63 9.61 3.38
N GLN A 325 -40.21 8.92 2.38
CA GLN A 325 -39.37 8.28 1.35
C GLN A 325 -38.46 9.31 0.66
N SER A 326 -39.00 10.50 0.33
CA SER A 326 -38.27 11.52 -0.41
C SER A 326 -37.11 12.14 0.40
N VAL A 327 -37.37 12.48 1.66
CA VAL A 327 -36.36 13.06 2.58
C VAL A 327 -35.29 12.03 2.90
N PHE A 328 -35.67 10.81 3.29
CA PHE A 328 -34.70 9.78 3.63
C PHE A 328 -33.87 9.33 2.42
N TYR A 329 -34.43 9.39 1.20
CA TYR A 329 -33.67 9.20 -0.03
C TYR A 329 -32.51 10.21 -0.14
N HIS A 330 -32.81 11.49 0.05
CA HIS A 330 -31.79 12.53 0.02
C HIS A 330 -30.75 12.35 1.14
N LEU A 331 -31.21 12.16 2.38
CA LEU A 331 -30.32 12.06 3.54
C LEU A 331 -29.34 10.89 3.43
N TYR A 332 -29.81 9.69 3.04
CA TYR A 332 -28.89 8.56 2.95
C TYR A 332 -27.86 8.77 1.82
N ASN A 333 -28.26 9.34 0.69
CA ASN A 333 -27.32 9.60 -0.42
C ASN A 333 -26.36 10.74 -0.08
N GLN A 334 -26.80 11.76 0.66
CA GLN A 334 -25.92 12.81 1.15
C GLN A 334 -24.85 12.23 2.08
N VAL A 335 -25.23 11.43 3.08
CA VAL A 335 -24.27 10.76 3.97
C VAL A 335 -23.38 9.80 3.19
N SER A 336 -23.92 9.10 2.20
CA SER A 336 -23.15 8.24 1.27
C SER A 336 -22.05 9.03 0.54
N TYR A 337 -22.35 10.20 -0.01
CA TYR A 337 -21.36 11.05 -0.68
C TYR A 337 -20.39 11.71 0.31
N MET A 338 -20.83 12.06 1.52
CA MET A 338 -19.94 12.51 2.60
C MET A 338 -18.96 11.40 3.04
N SER A 339 -19.42 10.15 3.09
CA SER A 339 -18.55 8.99 3.35
C SER A 339 -17.56 8.80 2.20
N LEU A 340 -18.02 8.84 0.94
CA LEU A 340 -17.18 8.69 -0.26
C LEU A 340 -16.06 9.75 -0.36
N ASP A 341 -16.32 10.95 0.17
CA ASP A 341 -15.37 12.06 0.27
C ASP A 341 -14.22 11.74 1.23
N GLN A 342 -14.49 10.97 2.29
CA GLN A 342 -13.55 10.71 3.38
C GLN A 342 -12.82 9.35 3.29
N ILE A 343 -13.26 8.45 2.39
CA ILE A 343 -12.74 7.09 2.31
C ILE A 343 -12.41 6.66 0.87
N SER A 344 -11.61 5.60 0.71
CA SER A 344 -11.28 5.05 -0.60
C SER A 344 -12.53 4.48 -1.31
N PRO A 345 -12.60 4.49 -2.65
CA PRO A 345 -13.68 3.82 -3.40
C PRO A 345 -13.84 2.35 -3.04
N LEU A 346 -12.72 1.68 -2.73
CA LEU A 346 -12.72 0.28 -2.33
C LEU A 346 -13.45 0.11 -0.98
N THR A 347 -13.07 0.87 0.05
CA THR A 347 -13.75 0.88 1.37
C THR A 347 -15.23 1.26 1.24
N PHE A 348 -15.54 2.22 0.36
CA PHE A 348 -16.92 2.60 0.06
C PHE A 348 -17.72 1.48 -0.62
N SER A 349 -17.09 0.69 -1.49
CA SER A 349 -17.69 -0.50 -2.11
C SER A 349 -18.04 -1.57 -1.05
N VAL A 350 -17.15 -1.82 -0.08
CA VAL A 350 -17.41 -2.74 1.04
C VAL A 350 -18.63 -2.31 1.84
N GLY A 351 -18.70 -1.04 2.22
CA GLY A 351 -19.85 -0.57 2.99
C GLY A 351 -21.13 -0.45 2.18
N ASN A 352 -21.07 -0.33 0.84
CA ASN A 352 -22.24 -0.53 -0.03
C ASN A 352 -22.78 -1.95 0.07
N THR A 353 -21.92 -2.95 0.15
CA THR A 353 -22.31 -4.35 0.38
C THR A 353 -22.98 -4.50 1.74
N MET A 354 -22.34 -4.01 2.80
CA MET A 354 -22.87 -4.13 4.16
C MET A 354 -24.23 -3.44 4.32
N LYS A 355 -24.41 -2.26 3.71
CA LYS A 355 -25.70 -1.58 3.62
C LYS A 355 -26.81 -2.47 3.05
N ARG A 356 -26.51 -3.24 2.00
CA ARG A 356 -27.49 -4.14 1.35
C ARG A 356 -27.93 -5.25 2.29
N VAL A 357 -27.00 -5.81 3.07
CA VAL A 357 -27.31 -6.81 4.10
C VAL A 357 -28.28 -6.23 5.13
N SER A 358 -28.02 -5.02 5.64
CA SER A 358 -28.89 -4.34 6.60
C SER A 358 -30.30 -4.13 6.05
N VAL A 359 -30.43 -3.74 4.78
CA VAL A 359 -31.74 -3.53 4.14
C VAL A 359 -32.47 -4.86 3.92
N ILE A 360 -31.78 -5.92 3.46
CA ILE A 360 -32.39 -7.24 3.27
C ILE A 360 -32.98 -7.73 4.59
N VAL A 361 -32.16 -7.80 5.65
CA VAL A 361 -32.60 -8.28 6.97
C VAL A 361 -33.76 -7.45 7.51
N SER A 362 -33.64 -6.12 7.49
CA SER A 362 -34.70 -5.23 8.00
C SER A 362 -36.00 -5.35 7.21
N SER A 363 -35.91 -5.48 5.88
CA SER A 363 -37.09 -5.61 5.02
C SER A 363 -37.84 -6.92 5.25
N ILE A 364 -37.13 -8.03 5.49
CA ILE A 364 -37.74 -9.33 5.78
C ILE A 364 -38.51 -9.26 7.11
N ILE A 365 -37.90 -8.68 8.14
CA ILE A 365 -38.52 -8.53 9.47
C ILE A 365 -39.79 -7.67 9.40
N ILE A 366 -39.72 -6.54 8.68
CA ILE A 366 -40.79 -5.53 8.67
C ILE A 366 -41.95 -5.92 7.75
N PHE A 367 -41.66 -6.38 6.54
CA PHE A 367 -42.70 -6.77 5.58
C PHE A 367 -43.20 -8.20 5.79
N ARG A 368 -42.56 -8.98 6.68
CA ARG A 368 -42.85 -10.40 6.96
C ARG A 368 -43.03 -11.21 5.67
N THR A 369 -42.22 -10.89 4.66
CA THR A 369 -42.30 -11.52 3.35
C THR A 369 -41.77 -12.96 3.48
N PRO A 370 -42.52 -13.99 3.03
CA PRO A 370 -42.06 -15.36 3.12
C PRO A 370 -40.81 -15.55 2.28
N VAL A 371 -39.68 -15.84 2.93
CA VAL A 371 -38.41 -16.15 2.25
C VAL A 371 -38.24 -17.66 2.23
N GLN A 372 -38.16 -18.26 1.04
CA GLN A 372 -37.85 -19.68 0.94
C GLN A 372 -36.44 -19.94 1.48
N PRO A 373 -36.20 -21.08 2.16
CA PRO A 373 -34.88 -21.43 2.67
C PRO A 373 -33.77 -21.36 1.59
N VAL A 374 -34.11 -21.70 0.35
CA VAL A 374 -33.17 -21.64 -0.79
C VAL A 374 -32.84 -20.20 -1.21
N ASN A 375 -33.80 -19.27 -1.14
CA ASN A 375 -33.55 -17.84 -1.41
C ASN A 375 -32.65 -17.24 -0.34
N ALA A 376 -32.89 -17.61 0.92
CA ALA A 376 -32.05 -17.18 2.04
C ALA A 376 -30.62 -17.72 1.89
N LEU A 377 -30.46 -18.96 1.42
CA LEU A 377 -29.16 -19.54 1.11
C LEU A 377 -28.46 -18.81 -0.04
N GLY A 378 -29.15 -18.56 -1.16
CA GLY A 378 -28.61 -17.79 -2.28
C GLY A 378 -28.18 -16.38 -1.88
N ALA A 379 -29.00 -15.70 -1.06
CA ALA A 379 -28.66 -14.40 -0.49
C ALA A 379 -27.41 -14.46 0.40
N ALA A 380 -27.30 -15.46 1.28
CA ALA A 380 -26.15 -15.65 2.16
C ALA A 380 -24.86 -15.90 1.37
N ILE A 381 -24.92 -16.73 0.33
CA ILE A 381 -23.78 -17.02 -0.55
C ILE A 381 -23.34 -15.75 -1.31
N ALA A 382 -24.28 -14.95 -1.84
CA ALA A 382 -23.96 -13.72 -2.56
C ALA A 382 -23.31 -12.66 -1.65
N VAL A 383 -23.83 -12.51 -0.42
CA VAL A 383 -23.26 -11.61 0.60
C VAL A 383 -21.87 -12.07 1.04
N LEU A 384 -21.70 -13.36 1.32
CA LEU A 384 -20.40 -13.93 1.68
C LEU A 384 -19.39 -13.78 0.54
N GLY A 385 -19.80 -14.06 -0.71
CA GLY A 385 -18.98 -13.85 -1.88
C GLY A 385 -18.53 -12.40 -2.02
N THR A 386 -19.39 -11.45 -1.68
CA THR A 386 -19.02 -10.03 -1.70
C THR A 386 -18.08 -9.64 -0.58
N PHE A 387 -18.20 -10.27 0.60
CA PHE A 387 -17.23 -10.12 1.68
C PHE A 387 -15.85 -10.69 1.29
N ILE A 388 -15.83 -11.87 0.65
CA ILE A 388 -14.61 -12.48 0.10
C ILE A 388 -14.02 -11.59 -1.00
N TYR A 389 -14.84 -11.00 -1.88
CA TYR A 389 -14.39 -10.04 -2.89
C TYR A 389 -13.73 -8.82 -2.26
N SER A 390 -14.34 -8.27 -1.21
CA SER A 390 -13.74 -7.18 -0.45
C SER A 390 -12.36 -7.58 0.07
N GLN A 391 -12.24 -8.74 0.72
CA GLN A 391 -10.96 -9.26 1.22
C GLN A 391 -9.96 -9.53 0.08
N ALA A 392 -10.39 -10.14 -1.02
CA ALA A 392 -9.55 -10.42 -2.19
C ALA A 392 -9.10 -9.15 -2.91
N CYS A 393 -9.88 -8.07 -2.89
CA CYS A 393 -9.43 -6.76 -3.34
C CYS A 393 -8.49 -6.07 -2.33
N PHE A 394 -8.56 -6.41 -1.03
CA PHE A 394 -7.58 -5.96 -0.03
C PHE A 394 -6.27 -6.76 -0.08
N GLU A 395 -6.34 -8.07 -0.31
CA GLU A 395 -5.20 -8.99 -0.39
C GLU A 395 -4.55 -9.00 -1.77
N GLY A 396 -5.36 -8.91 -2.83
CA GLY A 396 -4.94 -8.70 -4.20
C GLY A 396 -4.67 -7.23 -4.54
N ASN A 397 -4.84 -6.32 -3.58
CA ASN A 397 -4.18 -5.03 -3.67
C ASN A 397 -2.69 -5.32 -3.59
N PRO A 398 -1.86 -4.92 -4.56
CA PRO A 398 -0.42 -5.07 -4.44
C PRO A 398 0.12 -4.34 -3.20
N PHE A 399 -0.69 -3.57 -2.47
CA PHE A 399 -0.38 -2.84 -1.24
C PHE A 399 -0.09 -3.67 0.02
N LYS A 400 -0.38 -4.98 0.08
CA LYS A 400 0.18 -5.82 1.17
C LYS A 400 1.61 -6.30 0.89
N THR A 401 2.09 -6.12 -0.33
CA THR A 401 3.49 -6.31 -0.73
C THR A 401 3.92 -5.16 -1.65
N VAL A 402 3.46 -3.95 -1.36
CA VAL A 402 4.22 -2.78 -1.78
C VAL A 402 5.38 -2.80 -0.81
N PRO A 403 6.62 -2.81 -1.28
CA PRO A 403 7.70 -2.78 -0.35
C PRO A 403 7.62 -1.50 0.48
N GLY A 404 7.07 -1.59 1.69
CA GLY A 404 7.28 -0.60 2.71
C GLY A 404 8.77 -0.61 3.02
N ILE A 405 9.22 0.45 3.67
CA ILE A 405 10.55 0.47 4.29
C ILE A 405 10.79 -0.85 5.07
N SER A 406 9.74 -1.46 5.65
CA SER A 406 9.78 -2.77 6.31
C SER A 406 10.27 -3.94 5.44
N SER A 407 9.88 -4.04 4.17
CA SER A 407 10.39 -5.10 3.26
C SER A 407 11.70 -4.76 2.55
N SER A 408 12.15 -3.50 2.66
CA SER A 408 13.50 -3.06 2.25
C SER A 408 14.52 -3.15 3.40
N PHE A 409 14.05 -3.48 4.61
CA PHE A 409 14.83 -3.92 5.76
C PHE A 409 14.68 -5.43 5.98
N GLY A 410 14.59 -6.18 4.88
CA GLY A 410 14.40 -7.60 4.93
C GLY A 410 13.07 -8.09 5.47
N ASN A 411 12.63 -9.25 4.97
CA ASN A 411 11.48 -9.92 5.54
C ASN A 411 11.74 -10.20 7.02
N ALA A 412 10.90 -9.60 7.88
CA ALA A 412 10.25 -10.09 9.10
C ALA A 412 11.00 -10.91 10.17
N ASP A 413 12.16 -11.53 9.89
CA ASP A 413 12.91 -12.33 10.85
C ASP A 413 13.99 -11.50 11.56
N GLY A 414 14.57 -10.48 10.91
CA GLY A 414 15.46 -9.49 11.53
C GLY A 414 14.73 -8.35 12.26
N LEU A 415 13.46 -8.09 11.91
CA LEU A 415 12.52 -7.21 12.61
C LEU A 415 11.50 -8.05 13.43
N SER A 416 11.85 -9.29 13.75
CA SER A 416 11.08 -10.14 14.64
C SER A 416 11.01 -9.50 16.04
N HIS A 417 9.96 -9.84 16.79
CA HIS A 417 9.69 -9.31 18.13
C HIS A 417 10.95 -9.22 19.00
N GLY A 418 11.39 -7.99 19.33
CA GLY A 418 12.47 -7.74 20.29
C GLY A 418 13.51 -6.69 19.89
N ASN A 419 13.66 -6.37 18.61
CA ASN A 419 14.74 -5.47 18.13
C ASN A 419 14.37 -3.98 18.11
N ILE A 420 13.09 -3.64 18.11
CA ILE A 420 12.59 -2.25 18.17
C ILE A 420 12.12 -1.96 19.60
N MET A 421 12.59 -0.87 20.19
CA MET A 421 12.35 -0.54 21.61
C MET A 421 10.87 -0.54 22.02
N ASP A 422 9.98 -0.04 21.16
CA ASP A 422 8.54 0.04 21.40
C ASP A 422 7.73 -1.04 20.65
N GLY A 423 8.42 -1.96 19.96
CA GLY A 423 7.80 -3.04 19.17
C GLY A 423 7.04 -2.58 17.92
N THR A 424 7.20 -1.32 17.49
CA THR A 424 6.55 -0.79 16.28
C THR A 424 7.30 -1.18 15.00
N ASN A 425 6.76 -0.80 13.83
CA ASN A 425 7.36 -1.05 12.53
C ASN A 425 7.05 0.07 11.51
N GLY A 426 7.66 -0.02 10.31
CA GLY A 426 7.50 0.94 9.22
C GLY A 426 6.40 0.60 8.19
N ASP A 427 5.43 -0.26 8.50
CA ASP A 427 4.40 -0.68 7.53
C ASP A 427 3.49 0.48 7.10
N ILE A 428 3.20 1.38 8.04
CA ILE A 428 2.45 2.63 7.80
C ILE A 428 3.39 3.84 7.89
N ALA A 429 4.23 3.89 8.93
CA ALA A 429 5.04 5.06 9.27
C ALA A 429 4.18 6.34 9.32
N VAL A 430 4.60 7.41 8.65
CA VAL A 430 3.83 8.67 8.54
C VAL A 430 2.85 8.69 7.36
N ASP A 431 2.65 7.56 6.67
CA ASP A 431 1.72 7.44 5.53
C ASP A 431 2.06 8.37 4.35
N GLN A 432 3.31 8.85 4.24
CA GLN A 432 3.78 9.78 3.20
C GLN A 432 3.47 9.28 1.79
N TYR A 433 3.50 7.96 1.56
CA TYR A 433 3.19 7.42 0.23
C TYR A 433 1.83 7.91 -0.30
N HIS A 434 0.86 8.08 0.60
CA HIS A 434 -0.44 8.66 0.30
C HIS A 434 -0.44 10.18 0.53
N ARG A 435 0.13 10.63 1.66
CA ARG A 435 0.03 11.98 2.20
C ARG A 435 1.12 12.97 1.77
N TYR A 436 1.97 12.61 0.80
CA TYR A 436 3.10 13.45 0.40
C TYR A 436 2.72 14.89 0.00
N LEU A 437 1.48 15.13 -0.44
CA LEU A 437 0.99 16.49 -0.72
C LEU A 437 0.82 17.31 0.57
N GLU A 438 0.32 16.70 1.65
CA GLU A 438 0.23 17.33 2.97
C GLU A 438 1.62 17.71 3.48
N ASP A 439 2.60 16.80 3.35
CA ASP A 439 3.98 17.06 3.72
C ASP A 439 4.59 18.22 2.92
N ILE A 440 4.28 18.31 1.62
CA ILE A 440 4.76 19.39 0.75
C ILE A 440 4.14 20.74 1.13
N ASP A 441 2.85 20.78 1.44
CA ASP A 441 2.21 22.02 1.89
C ASP A 441 2.82 22.50 3.22
N LEU A 442 3.14 21.60 4.15
CA LEU A 442 3.85 21.94 5.40
C LEU A 442 5.27 22.47 5.13
N MET A 443 5.99 21.88 4.18
CA MET A 443 7.33 22.35 3.79
C MET A 443 7.29 23.74 3.15
N ASP A 444 6.28 23.99 2.31
CA ASP A 444 6.03 25.29 1.69
C ASP A 444 5.70 26.36 2.74
N ASP A 445 4.89 26.01 3.75
CA ASP A 445 4.56 26.90 4.87
C ASP A 445 5.79 27.27 5.70
N ILE A 446 6.76 26.36 5.87
CA ILE A 446 8.06 26.62 6.51
C ILE A 446 8.94 27.53 5.63
N GLY A 447 8.74 27.53 4.31
CA GLY A 447 9.50 28.31 3.35
C GLY A 447 10.84 27.69 2.98
N VAL A 448 10.94 26.35 2.97
CA VAL A 448 12.17 25.67 2.53
C VAL A 448 12.35 25.77 1.02
N ASN A 449 13.61 25.78 0.56
CA ASN A 449 13.94 25.81 -0.87
C ASN A 449 14.28 24.43 -1.44
N SER A 450 14.42 23.42 -0.59
CA SER A 450 14.85 22.08 -0.96
C SER A 450 14.27 21.04 -0.01
N TYR A 451 14.08 19.83 -0.52
CA TYR A 451 13.64 18.68 0.25
C TYR A 451 14.52 17.47 -0.06
N ARG A 452 15.18 16.96 0.98
CA ARG A 452 15.98 15.74 0.89
C ARG A 452 15.14 14.52 1.24
N PHE A 453 14.99 13.60 0.30
CA PHE A 453 14.28 12.33 0.49
C PHE A 453 15.01 11.17 -0.18
N SER A 454 14.64 9.93 0.13
CA SER A 454 15.19 8.75 -0.52
C SER A 454 14.19 8.06 -1.44
N ILE A 455 14.71 7.35 -2.44
CA ILE A 455 13.94 6.44 -3.27
C ILE A 455 14.11 5.05 -2.68
N SER A 456 13.01 4.40 -2.30
CA SER A 456 13.02 2.98 -1.91
C SER A 456 13.41 2.09 -3.10
N TRP A 457 14.53 1.39 -2.97
CA TRP A 457 15.05 0.52 -4.03
C TRP A 457 14.06 -0.61 -4.36
N ALA A 458 13.55 -1.32 -3.35
CA ALA A 458 12.58 -2.39 -3.55
C ALA A 458 11.28 -1.92 -4.21
N ARG A 459 10.93 -0.63 -4.10
CA ARG A 459 9.79 -0.06 -4.81
C ARG A 459 10.05 0.11 -6.31
N ILE A 460 11.28 0.41 -6.72
CA ILE A 460 11.67 0.59 -8.13
C ILE A 460 12.00 -0.75 -8.79
N LEU A 461 12.74 -1.62 -8.09
CA LEU A 461 13.18 -2.94 -8.57
C LEU A 461 12.87 -4.01 -7.51
N PRO A 462 11.60 -4.45 -7.38
CA PRO A 462 11.21 -5.42 -6.36
C PRO A 462 11.86 -6.79 -6.54
N ASN A 463 12.22 -7.16 -7.77
CA ASN A 463 12.85 -8.43 -8.13
C ASN A 463 14.22 -8.24 -8.82
N LEU A 464 14.86 -7.08 -8.62
CA LEU A 464 16.14 -6.66 -9.19
C LEU A 464 16.20 -6.51 -10.73
N GLU A 465 15.28 -7.13 -11.46
CA GLU A 465 15.31 -7.17 -12.93
C GLU A 465 14.29 -6.21 -13.55
N SER A 466 13.05 -6.22 -13.05
CA SER A 466 11.93 -5.52 -13.67
C SER A 466 11.60 -4.22 -12.96
N VAL A 467 11.52 -3.14 -13.74
CA VAL A 467 11.12 -1.82 -13.25
C VAL A 467 9.64 -1.84 -12.89
N ASN A 468 9.33 -1.46 -11.65
CA ASN A 468 7.97 -1.25 -11.20
C ASN A 468 7.52 0.17 -11.52
N GLU A 469 6.78 0.32 -12.62
CA GLU A 469 6.25 1.59 -13.09
C GLU A 469 5.36 2.31 -12.07
N ALA A 470 4.70 1.59 -11.15
CA ALA A 470 3.93 2.24 -10.09
C ALA A 470 4.83 2.98 -9.09
N GLY A 471 6.01 2.41 -8.79
CA GLY A 471 7.04 3.06 -7.99
C GLY A 471 7.61 4.30 -8.67
N VAL A 472 7.95 4.17 -9.95
CA VAL A 472 8.43 5.29 -10.77
C VAL A 472 7.40 6.42 -10.82
N ASN A 473 6.13 6.08 -11.05
CA ASN A 473 5.05 7.06 -11.09
C ASN A 473 4.85 7.79 -9.76
N HIS A 474 5.02 7.13 -8.62
CA HIS A 474 4.94 7.77 -7.30
C HIS A 474 6.01 8.87 -7.14
N TYR A 475 7.28 8.55 -7.35
CA TYR A 475 8.35 9.55 -7.22
C TYR A 475 8.24 10.65 -8.27
N ASN A 476 7.78 10.34 -9.48
CA ASN A 476 7.49 11.37 -10.48
C ASN A 476 6.47 12.40 -9.97
N LYS A 477 5.41 11.96 -9.27
CA LYS A 477 4.40 12.86 -8.72
C LYS A 477 4.96 13.68 -7.55
N LEU A 478 5.70 13.04 -6.65
CA LEU A 478 6.39 13.72 -5.54
C LEU A 478 7.33 14.81 -6.07
N ILE A 479 8.21 14.48 -7.01
CA ILE A 479 9.17 15.41 -7.63
C ILE A 479 8.44 16.56 -8.33
N ASN A 480 7.38 16.27 -9.10
CA ASN A 480 6.62 17.30 -9.79
C ASN A 480 5.89 18.23 -8.81
N ALA A 481 5.33 17.70 -7.72
CA ALA A 481 4.67 18.49 -6.70
C ALA A 481 5.64 19.40 -5.94
N LEU A 482 6.83 18.90 -5.59
CA LEU A 482 7.91 19.70 -4.99
C LEU A 482 8.31 20.87 -5.90
N LEU A 483 8.59 20.58 -7.18
CA LEU A 483 9.00 21.59 -8.15
C LEU A 483 7.90 22.61 -8.42
N HIS A 484 6.63 22.21 -8.39
CA HIS A 484 5.51 23.14 -8.53
C HIS A 484 5.46 24.18 -7.39
N LYS A 485 5.93 23.82 -6.19
CA LYS A 485 6.10 24.73 -5.05
C LYS A 485 7.47 25.43 -5.03
N GLY A 486 8.32 25.22 -6.04
CA GLY A 486 9.68 25.78 -6.08
C GLY A 486 10.66 25.11 -5.12
N ILE A 487 10.31 23.94 -4.57
CA ILE A 487 11.16 23.16 -3.66
C ILE A 487 12.02 22.21 -4.50
N GLN A 488 13.34 22.33 -4.39
CA GLN A 488 14.30 21.53 -5.14
C GLN A 488 14.43 20.11 -4.55
N PRO A 489 14.27 19.04 -5.35
CA PRO A 489 14.46 17.67 -4.87
C PRO A 489 15.97 17.36 -4.71
N PHE A 490 16.34 16.88 -3.51
CA PHE A 490 17.67 16.38 -3.19
C PHE A 490 17.58 14.88 -2.88
N VAL A 491 17.86 14.04 -3.87
CA VAL A 491 17.43 12.63 -3.84
C VAL A 491 18.55 11.70 -3.39
N THR A 492 18.26 10.84 -2.42
CA THR A 492 19.15 9.75 -1.99
C THR A 492 18.71 8.43 -2.64
N LEU A 493 19.63 7.73 -3.31
CA LEU A 493 19.31 6.46 -3.98
C LEU A 493 19.07 5.32 -2.98
N THR A 494 19.92 5.15 -1.97
CA THR A 494 19.68 4.22 -0.86
C THR A 494 19.94 4.88 0.49
N HIS A 495 19.00 4.69 1.40
CA HIS A 495 19.06 5.16 2.78
C HIS A 495 18.83 3.98 3.71
N TYR A 496 19.88 3.16 3.82
CA TYR A 496 19.92 1.86 4.53
C TYR A 496 19.05 0.76 3.89
N ASP A 497 18.18 1.12 2.96
CA ASP A 497 17.21 0.23 2.34
C ASP A 497 17.81 -0.53 1.15
N ILE A 498 17.63 -1.86 1.14
CA ILE A 498 17.98 -2.76 0.04
C ILE A 498 16.85 -3.79 -0.15
N PRO A 499 16.55 -4.25 -1.37
CA PRO A 499 15.63 -5.36 -1.55
C PRO A 499 16.14 -6.61 -0.83
N GLN A 500 15.29 -7.30 -0.05
CA GLN A 500 15.68 -8.52 0.67
C GLN A 500 16.30 -9.57 -0.24
N GLU A 501 15.86 -9.62 -1.49
CA GLU A 501 16.39 -10.55 -2.49
C GLU A 501 17.91 -10.38 -2.73
N LEU A 502 18.49 -9.19 -2.51
CA LEU A 502 19.95 -9.01 -2.55
C LEU A 502 20.65 -9.70 -1.38
N GLU A 503 20.09 -9.60 -0.18
CA GLU A 503 20.59 -10.30 1.00
C GLU A 503 20.53 -11.82 0.76
N ASP A 504 19.38 -12.32 0.33
CA ASP A 504 19.17 -13.75 0.09
C ASP A 504 20.07 -14.34 -1.02
N ARG A 505 20.35 -13.56 -2.09
CA ARG A 505 21.15 -14.03 -3.23
C ARG A 505 22.65 -13.94 -2.98
N TYR A 506 23.12 -12.82 -2.41
CA TYR A 506 24.54 -12.47 -2.43
C TYR A 506 25.10 -11.98 -1.09
N GLY A 507 24.28 -11.87 -0.03
CA GLY A 507 24.67 -11.22 1.22
C GLY A 507 24.75 -9.69 1.06
N ALA A 508 23.73 -9.11 0.43
CA ALA A 508 23.49 -7.68 0.20
C ALA A 508 24.31 -7.04 -0.95
N TRP A 509 25.29 -6.21 -0.60
CA TRP A 509 25.80 -5.18 -1.50
C TRP A 509 26.46 -5.77 -2.75
N HIS A 510 25.79 -5.61 -3.90
CA HIS A 510 26.29 -6.01 -5.20
C HIS A 510 26.42 -4.79 -6.14
N GLU A 511 27.61 -4.61 -6.71
CA GLU A 511 27.94 -3.43 -7.54
C GLU A 511 27.01 -3.30 -8.75
N GLU A 512 26.78 -4.40 -9.47
CA GLU A 512 26.05 -4.42 -10.72
C GLU A 512 24.57 -4.08 -10.52
N ASP A 513 23.95 -4.62 -9.46
CA ASP A 513 22.54 -4.36 -9.12
C ASP A 513 22.35 -2.90 -8.71
N PHE A 514 23.25 -2.35 -7.90
CA PHE A 514 23.17 -0.93 -7.52
C PHE A 514 23.39 -0.01 -8.73
N ARG A 515 24.30 -0.36 -9.63
CA ARG A 515 24.51 0.37 -10.88
C ARG A 515 23.26 0.37 -11.75
N TYR A 516 22.60 -0.78 -11.90
CA TYR A 516 21.35 -0.89 -12.66
C TYR A 516 20.22 -0.07 -12.03
N TYR A 517 20.06 -0.17 -10.71
CA TYR A 517 19.11 0.64 -9.95
C TYR A 517 19.34 2.15 -10.13
N ALA A 518 20.59 2.59 -10.02
CA ALA A 518 20.97 3.98 -10.26
C ALA A 518 20.67 4.40 -11.71
N ASP A 519 20.97 3.56 -12.71
CA ASP A 519 20.63 3.81 -14.13
C ASP A 519 19.14 4.08 -14.33
N VAL A 520 18.29 3.24 -13.72
CA VAL A 520 16.83 3.39 -13.78
C VAL A 520 16.40 4.71 -13.15
N CYS A 521 16.94 5.07 -11.98
CA CYS A 521 16.61 6.32 -11.29
C CYS A 521 17.05 7.55 -12.09
N PHE A 522 18.28 7.58 -12.60
CA PHE A 522 18.79 8.70 -13.40
C PHE A 522 17.99 8.87 -14.69
N LYS A 523 17.67 7.77 -15.37
CA LYS A 523 16.83 7.79 -16.57
C LYS A 523 15.43 8.33 -16.30
N SER A 524 14.84 7.97 -15.17
CA SER A 524 13.43 8.25 -14.88
C SER A 524 13.20 9.64 -14.30
N PHE A 525 14.18 10.19 -13.58
CA PHE A 525 13.99 11.39 -12.75
C PHE A 525 15.03 12.49 -12.97
N GLY A 526 16.17 12.18 -13.59
CA GLY A 526 17.30 13.11 -13.67
C GLY A 526 17.09 14.31 -14.60
N ASP A 527 16.03 14.28 -15.42
CA ASP A 527 15.56 15.46 -16.14
C ASP A 527 15.17 16.61 -15.18
N ARG A 528 14.65 16.27 -13.99
CA ARG A 528 14.19 17.19 -12.94
C ARG A 528 15.06 17.22 -11.69
N VAL A 529 15.65 16.09 -11.30
CA VAL A 529 16.50 15.98 -10.10
C VAL A 529 17.93 16.40 -10.43
N LYS A 530 18.45 17.38 -9.68
CA LYS A 530 19.79 17.95 -9.88
C LYS A 530 20.80 17.63 -8.78
N TYR A 531 20.36 17.05 -7.67
CA TYR A 531 21.24 16.64 -6.58
C TYR A 531 20.96 15.18 -6.23
N TRP A 532 21.97 14.34 -6.40
CA TRP A 532 21.92 12.91 -6.16
C TRP A 532 22.90 12.51 -5.04
N VAL A 533 22.40 11.83 -4.03
CA VAL A 533 23.21 11.11 -3.03
C VAL A 533 23.17 9.63 -3.41
N THR A 534 24.31 8.97 -3.54
CA THR A 534 24.31 7.53 -3.77
C THR A 534 23.85 6.78 -2.53
N ILE A 535 24.57 6.94 -1.41
CA ILE A 535 24.38 6.16 -0.19
C ILE A 535 24.37 7.12 1.00
N ASN A 536 23.40 6.96 1.90
CA ASN A 536 23.36 7.67 3.17
C ASN A 536 24.07 6.86 4.26
N GLU A 537 25.05 7.50 4.90
CA GLU A 537 25.77 7.02 6.09
C GLU A 537 26.24 5.55 5.98
N PRO A 538 27.01 5.20 4.94
CA PRO A 538 27.49 3.83 4.76
C PRO A 538 28.39 3.35 5.91
N ASN A 539 29.04 4.28 6.62
CA ASN A 539 29.81 3.99 7.84
C ASN A 539 28.91 3.47 8.97
N VAL A 540 27.70 4.01 9.12
CA VAL A 540 26.73 3.52 10.11
C VAL A 540 26.21 2.15 9.69
N VAL A 541 25.87 1.95 8.41
CA VAL A 541 25.41 0.65 7.89
C VAL A 541 26.46 -0.44 8.13
N ALA A 542 27.72 -0.18 7.77
CA ALA A 542 28.80 -1.15 7.95
C ALA A 542 29.00 -1.54 9.42
N ILE A 543 28.95 -0.57 10.33
CA ILE A 543 29.17 -0.82 11.77
C ILE A 543 27.92 -1.47 12.40
N ARG A 544 26.73 -0.92 12.18
CA ARG A 544 25.51 -1.39 12.86
C ARG A 544 24.98 -2.69 12.29
N GLY A 545 25.13 -2.92 10.99
CA GLY A 545 24.65 -4.12 10.29
C GLY A 545 25.61 -5.30 10.37
N TYR A 546 26.92 -5.05 10.27
CA TYR A 546 27.94 -6.10 10.12
C TYR A 546 28.97 -6.19 11.25
N ARG A 547 28.93 -5.29 12.25
CA ARG A 547 29.78 -5.38 13.44
C ARG A 547 28.97 -5.63 14.69
N SER A 548 28.04 -4.72 15.05
CA SER A 548 27.22 -4.86 16.26
C SER A 548 25.94 -5.65 16.04
N GLY A 549 25.57 -5.93 14.79
CA GLY A 549 24.37 -6.70 14.43
C GLY A 549 23.04 -6.13 14.92
N ILE A 550 22.97 -4.82 15.21
CA ILE A 550 21.74 -4.18 15.70
C ILE A 550 20.84 -3.70 14.55
N TYR A 551 21.41 -3.53 13.35
CA TYR A 551 20.68 -3.28 12.11
C TYR A 551 20.68 -4.55 11.26
N PRO A 552 19.71 -4.72 10.34
CA PRO A 552 19.79 -5.76 9.32
C PRO A 552 21.14 -5.72 8.57
N PRO A 553 21.74 -6.87 8.21
CA PRO A 553 21.22 -8.24 8.36
C PRO A 553 21.49 -8.88 9.74
N SER A 554 21.82 -8.09 10.75
CA SER A 554 22.13 -8.54 12.11
C SER A 554 23.33 -9.48 12.18
N HIS A 555 24.41 -9.13 11.48
CA HIS A 555 25.66 -9.88 11.50
C HIS A 555 26.57 -9.38 12.63
N CYS A 556 26.96 -10.29 13.52
CA CYS A 556 27.94 -10.02 14.58
C CYS A 556 28.57 -11.29 15.15
N SER A 557 29.70 -11.14 15.84
CA SER A 557 30.40 -12.22 16.53
C SER A 557 31.19 -11.72 17.74
N GLY A 558 31.55 -12.64 18.65
CA GLY A 558 32.46 -12.37 19.76
C GLY A 558 31.90 -11.37 20.78
N SER A 559 32.71 -10.39 21.18
CA SER A 559 32.33 -9.40 22.19
C SER A 559 31.38 -8.31 21.67
N PHE A 560 31.03 -8.32 20.38
CA PHE A 560 30.19 -7.28 19.76
C PHE A 560 28.69 -7.56 19.84
N GLY A 561 28.29 -8.83 20.01
CA GLY A 561 26.90 -9.24 20.14
C GLY A 561 26.72 -10.75 19.97
N ASP A 562 25.51 -11.23 20.23
CA ASP A 562 25.11 -12.64 20.12
C ASP A 562 24.20 -12.84 18.89
N CYS A 563 24.81 -12.82 17.71
CA CYS A 563 24.11 -13.01 16.43
C CYS A 563 24.26 -14.45 15.93
N SER A 564 23.30 -14.89 15.11
CA SER A 564 23.31 -16.22 14.49
C SER A 564 24.39 -16.40 13.41
N SER A 565 24.85 -15.30 12.80
CA SER A 565 25.84 -15.28 11.73
C SER A 565 26.68 -14.01 11.77
N GLY A 566 27.82 -14.05 11.07
CA GLY A 566 28.69 -12.89 10.83
C GLY A 566 30.08 -13.00 11.42
N ASP A 567 30.97 -12.14 10.95
CA ASP A 567 32.32 -11.93 11.47
C ASP A 567 32.56 -10.42 11.68
N SER A 568 32.37 -9.93 12.91
CA SER A 568 32.50 -8.52 13.29
C SER A 568 33.88 -7.91 12.99
N GLU A 569 34.91 -8.75 12.83
CA GLU A 569 36.29 -8.34 12.55
C GLU A 569 36.58 -8.26 11.04
N ARG A 570 35.67 -8.75 10.17
CA ARG A 570 35.87 -8.80 8.70
C ARG A 570 34.71 -8.23 7.90
N ASP A 571 33.49 -8.65 8.19
CA ASP A 571 32.29 -8.33 7.40
C ASP A 571 32.07 -6.81 7.21
N PRO A 572 32.31 -5.93 8.20
CA PRO A 572 32.18 -4.49 8.00
C PRO A 572 33.06 -3.95 6.87
N PHE A 573 34.28 -4.48 6.71
CA PHE A 573 35.23 -4.06 5.69
C PHE A 573 34.86 -4.55 4.30
N THR A 574 34.33 -5.77 4.20
CA THR A 574 33.77 -6.30 2.96
C THR A 574 32.54 -5.50 2.53
N ALA A 575 31.60 -5.27 3.44
CA ALA A 575 30.39 -4.49 3.15
C ALA A 575 30.73 -3.05 2.73
N ALA A 576 31.65 -2.39 3.47
CA ALA A 576 32.12 -1.05 3.11
C ALA A 576 32.81 -1.00 1.75
N HIS A 577 33.65 -1.98 1.43
CA HIS A 577 34.29 -2.07 0.12
C HIS A 577 33.25 -2.17 -1.01
N ASN A 578 32.27 -3.04 -0.87
CA ASN A 578 31.20 -3.18 -1.86
C ASN A 578 30.35 -1.89 -1.97
N MET A 579 30.03 -1.22 -0.86
CA MET A 579 29.36 0.09 -0.90
C MET A 579 30.18 1.17 -1.62
N ILE A 580 31.50 1.20 -1.43
CA ILE A 580 32.41 2.12 -2.14
C ILE A 580 32.39 1.83 -3.64
N LEU A 581 32.47 0.56 -4.04
CA LEU A 581 32.40 0.16 -5.45
C LEU A 581 31.04 0.48 -6.07
N SER A 582 29.94 0.23 -5.35
CA SER A 582 28.58 0.60 -5.75
C SER A 582 28.45 2.12 -5.95
N HIS A 583 28.99 2.95 -5.05
CA HIS A 583 29.07 4.40 -5.24
C HIS A 583 29.83 4.74 -6.52
N ALA A 584 31.03 4.19 -6.71
CA ALA A 584 31.87 4.45 -7.87
C ALA A 584 31.15 4.06 -9.17
N ALA A 585 30.44 2.93 -9.20
CA ALA A 585 29.67 2.47 -10.36
C ALA A 585 28.47 3.39 -10.69
N ALA A 586 27.77 3.89 -9.66
CA ALA A 586 26.67 4.85 -9.86
C ALA A 586 27.18 6.20 -10.37
N VAL A 587 28.31 6.70 -9.85
CA VAL A 587 28.95 7.91 -10.37
C VAL A 587 29.44 7.68 -11.81
N ASP A 588 30.04 6.53 -12.09
CA ASP A 588 30.56 6.17 -13.40
C ASP A 588 29.49 6.30 -14.50
N ILE A 589 28.33 5.70 -14.27
CA ILE A 589 27.20 5.75 -15.21
C ILE A 589 26.56 7.14 -15.27
N TYR A 590 26.45 7.85 -14.14
CA TYR A 590 25.93 9.22 -14.14
C TYR A 590 26.78 10.15 -15.01
N ARG A 591 28.09 10.16 -14.79
CA ARG A 591 29.02 11.04 -15.53
C ARG A 591 29.10 10.71 -17.01
N THR A 592 29.06 9.43 -17.36
CA THR A 592 29.22 9.00 -18.76
C THR A 592 27.96 9.15 -19.59
N LYS A 593 26.78 8.92 -19.00
CA LYS A 593 25.52 8.82 -19.74
C LYS A 593 24.59 10.02 -19.51
N TYR A 594 24.59 10.64 -18.34
CA TYR A 594 23.53 11.56 -17.92
C TYR A 594 23.99 12.97 -17.61
N GLN A 595 25.16 13.15 -16.98
CA GLN A 595 25.59 14.43 -16.42
C GLN A 595 25.62 15.57 -17.45
N LYS A 596 26.04 15.28 -18.69
CA LYS A 596 26.11 16.29 -19.76
C LYS A 596 24.74 16.85 -20.15
N GLU A 597 23.70 16.02 -20.15
CA GLU A 597 22.33 16.42 -20.53
C GLU A 597 21.54 16.93 -19.33
N GLN A 598 21.69 16.27 -18.18
CA GLN A 598 20.91 16.54 -16.98
C GLN A 598 21.48 17.67 -16.13
N GLY A 599 22.80 17.91 -16.18
CA GLY A 599 23.45 19.00 -15.46
C GLY A 599 23.34 18.93 -13.93
N GLY A 600 23.18 17.73 -13.35
CA GLY A 600 23.14 17.55 -11.91
C GLY A 600 24.50 17.23 -11.28
N SER A 601 24.50 17.20 -9.95
CA SER A 601 25.63 16.85 -9.10
C SER A 601 25.36 15.56 -8.35
N ILE A 602 26.39 14.72 -8.19
CA ILE A 602 26.31 13.44 -7.50
C ILE A 602 27.35 13.35 -6.38
N GLY A 603 26.92 12.88 -5.21
CA GLY A 603 27.75 12.80 -4.01
C GLY A 603 27.37 11.66 -3.10
N ILE A 604 27.96 11.64 -1.91
CA ILE A 604 27.71 10.67 -0.84
C ILE A 604 27.45 11.43 0.46
N VAL A 605 26.61 10.88 1.35
CA VAL A 605 26.32 11.48 2.66
C VAL A 605 26.96 10.63 3.75
N MET A 606 27.77 11.25 4.61
CA MET A 606 28.46 10.59 5.72
C MET A 606 27.85 10.97 7.07
N ASN A 607 27.79 10.02 8.00
CA ASN A 607 27.53 10.34 9.39
C ASN A 607 28.81 10.92 9.97
N ALA A 608 28.83 12.22 10.20
CA ALA A 608 30.04 12.98 10.44
C ALA A 608 30.14 13.40 11.90
N VAL A 609 30.60 12.46 12.74
CA VAL A 609 30.90 12.72 14.14
C VAL A 609 32.22 13.48 14.26
N TRP A 610 32.25 14.51 15.10
CA TRP A 610 33.50 15.20 15.42
C TRP A 610 34.22 14.55 16.61
N PHE A 611 35.54 14.55 16.58
CA PHE A 611 36.37 13.91 17.59
C PHE A 611 37.35 14.91 18.20
N GLU A 612 37.29 15.04 19.53
CA GLU A 612 38.24 15.83 20.32
C GLU A 612 39.23 14.91 21.03
N PRO A 613 40.51 15.30 21.19
CA PRO A 613 41.46 14.48 21.92
C PRO A 613 41.11 14.50 23.42
N PHE A 614 41.18 13.33 24.07
CA PHE A 614 40.87 13.19 25.49
C PHE A 614 41.83 14.03 26.34
N SER A 615 43.11 14.08 25.99
CA SER A 615 44.12 14.95 26.59
C SER A 615 44.95 15.67 25.52
N ASN A 616 45.79 16.64 25.91
CA ASN A 616 46.60 17.41 24.97
C ASN A 616 47.90 16.68 24.52
N THR A 617 48.00 15.37 24.78
CA THR A 617 49.15 14.55 24.43
C THR A 617 49.22 14.30 22.92
N SER A 618 50.40 13.93 22.42
CA SER A 618 50.58 13.60 21.01
C SER A 618 49.84 12.30 20.66
N GLU A 619 49.79 11.37 21.60
CA GLU A 619 49.13 10.06 21.46
C GLU A 619 47.62 10.23 21.23
N ASP A 620 46.94 11.05 22.03
CA ASP A 620 45.50 11.29 21.89
C ASP A 620 45.16 12.09 20.62
N LYS A 621 46.04 13.01 20.19
CA LYS A 621 45.88 13.71 18.91
C LYS A 621 45.99 12.76 17.72
N LEU A 622 46.98 11.88 17.72
CA LEU A 622 47.09 10.81 16.71
C LEU A 622 45.92 9.82 16.81
N ALA A 623 45.36 9.59 17.99
CA ALA A 623 44.17 8.76 18.16
C ALA A 623 42.93 9.41 17.53
N VAL A 624 42.78 10.74 17.58
CA VAL A 624 41.73 11.46 16.86
C VAL A 624 41.85 11.27 15.35
N GLU A 625 43.05 11.38 14.79
CA GLU A 625 43.30 11.10 13.36
C GLU A 625 42.90 9.66 13.01
N ARG A 626 43.29 8.68 13.83
CA ARG A 626 42.85 7.29 13.65
C ARG A 626 41.34 7.13 13.74
N ALA A 627 40.68 7.79 14.68
CA ALA A 627 39.22 7.72 14.82
C ALA A 627 38.51 8.28 13.58
N GLN A 628 39.01 9.37 12.99
CA GLN A 628 38.50 9.88 11.71
C GLN A 628 38.74 8.87 10.57
N SER A 629 39.93 8.25 10.54
CA SER A 629 40.28 7.23 9.55
C SER A 629 39.38 5.99 9.61
N PHE A 630 39.03 5.53 10.81
CA PHE A 630 38.14 4.38 11.02
C PHE A 630 36.64 4.72 10.95
N TYR A 631 36.28 5.96 10.61
CA TYR A 631 34.88 6.40 10.55
C TYR A 631 34.50 7.07 9.23
N ASN A 632 34.98 8.30 8.99
CA ASN A 632 34.63 9.07 7.78
C ASN A 632 35.57 8.76 6.62
N ASN A 633 36.89 8.86 6.86
CA ASN A 633 37.88 8.73 5.78
C ASN A 633 37.93 7.29 5.24
N TRP A 634 37.46 6.32 6.01
CA TRP A 634 37.27 4.94 5.56
C TRP A 634 36.53 4.84 4.22
N PHE A 635 35.53 5.71 3.99
CA PHE A 635 34.81 5.79 2.72
C PHE A 635 35.32 6.91 1.82
N LEU A 636 35.64 8.07 2.40
CA LEU A 636 36.01 9.26 1.63
C LEU A 636 37.38 9.13 0.95
N ASP A 637 38.39 8.57 1.62
CA ASP A 637 39.74 8.45 1.04
C ASP A 637 39.77 7.52 -0.18
N PRO A 638 39.10 6.35 -0.17
CA PRO A 638 38.96 5.55 -1.38
C PRO A 638 38.30 6.29 -2.53
N ILE A 639 37.26 7.08 -2.26
CA ILE A 639 36.51 7.82 -3.29
C ILE A 639 37.32 9.00 -3.85
N ILE A 640 38.09 9.70 -3.00
CA ILE A 640 38.80 10.92 -3.38
C ILE A 640 40.22 10.61 -3.88
N PHE A 641 40.92 9.70 -3.22
CA PHE A 641 42.34 9.40 -3.45
C PHE A 641 42.59 8.01 -4.03
N GLY A 642 41.58 7.14 -4.11
CA GLY A 642 41.72 5.79 -4.66
C GLY A 642 42.44 4.82 -3.72
N THR A 643 42.55 5.12 -2.43
CA THR A 643 43.20 4.24 -1.44
C THR A 643 42.53 4.37 -0.08
N TYR A 644 42.56 3.31 0.74
CA TYR A 644 42.11 3.38 2.13
C TYR A 644 43.03 4.28 2.97
N PRO A 645 42.57 4.84 4.10
CA PRO A 645 43.42 5.65 4.97
C PRO A 645 44.68 4.90 5.44
N ALA A 646 45.81 5.61 5.53
CA ALA A 646 47.10 5.01 5.87
C ALA A 646 47.10 4.36 7.27
N GLU A 647 46.37 4.94 8.21
CA GLU A 647 46.20 4.42 9.57
C GLU A 647 45.50 3.06 9.55
N MET A 648 44.43 2.94 8.74
CA MET A 648 43.70 1.68 8.58
C MET A 648 44.58 0.62 7.93
N GLN A 649 45.29 0.97 6.85
CA GLN A 649 46.20 0.04 6.17
C GLN A 649 47.28 -0.51 7.11
N LYS A 650 47.88 0.37 7.93
CA LYS A 650 48.92 0.00 8.90
C LYS A 650 48.42 -0.98 9.98
N ILE A 651 47.19 -0.79 10.47
CA ILE A 651 46.62 -1.59 11.56
C ILE A 651 46.00 -2.89 11.03
N LEU A 652 45.20 -2.80 9.96
CA LEU A 652 44.36 -3.88 9.46
C LEU A 652 45.10 -4.81 8.50
N GLY A 653 46.06 -4.27 7.72
CA GLY A 653 46.79 -5.04 6.72
C GLY A 653 45.84 -5.78 5.76
N SER A 654 45.98 -7.10 5.69
CA SER A 654 45.21 -7.97 4.79
C SER A 654 43.73 -8.13 5.13
N ILE A 655 43.24 -7.54 6.23
CA ILE A 655 41.80 -7.51 6.53
C ILE A 655 41.09 -6.55 5.56
N LEU A 656 41.75 -5.48 5.12
CA LEU A 656 41.20 -4.57 4.12
C LEU A 656 41.18 -5.24 2.75
N PRO A 657 40.04 -5.20 2.04
CA PRO A 657 40.00 -5.63 0.64
C PRO A 657 40.89 -4.75 -0.24
N VAL A 658 41.25 -5.28 -1.42
CA VAL A 658 42.12 -4.60 -2.37
C VAL A 658 41.30 -4.10 -3.56
N PHE A 659 41.43 -2.82 -3.90
CA PHE A 659 40.85 -2.27 -5.13
C PHE A 659 41.59 -2.80 -6.37
N LEU A 660 40.85 -3.39 -7.30
CA LEU A 660 41.39 -3.81 -8.58
C LEU A 660 41.61 -2.61 -9.49
N LYS A 661 42.41 -2.80 -10.55
CA LYS A 661 42.72 -1.73 -11.49
C LYS A 661 41.46 -1.08 -12.10
N ASN A 662 40.45 -1.88 -12.42
CA ASN A 662 39.19 -1.37 -12.98
C ASN A 662 38.39 -0.55 -11.96
N ASP A 663 38.48 -0.90 -10.68
CA ASP A 663 37.80 -0.17 -9.60
C ASP A 663 38.43 1.22 -9.43
N LEU A 664 39.76 1.30 -9.48
CA LEU A 664 40.50 2.55 -9.42
C LEU A 664 40.14 3.49 -10.57
N GLU A 665 39.90 2.98 -11.78
CA GLU A 665 39.46 3.82 -12.91
C GLU A 665 38.06 4.42 -12.68
N LYS A 666 37.16 3.70 -12.02
CA LYS A 666 35.84 4.23 -11.62
C LYS A 666 35.98 5.24 -10.48
N LEU A 667 36.77 4.94 -9.45
CA LEU A 667 37.00 5.82 -8.30
C LEU A 667 37.63 7.16 -8.68
N LYS A 668 38.47 7.22 -9.72
CA LYS A 668 39.00 8.49 -10.26
C LYS A 668 37.92 9.49 -10.69
N LYS A 669 36.67 9.05 -10.87
CA LYS A 669 35.54 9.93 -11.16
C LYS A 669 35.06 10.71 -9.93
N GLY A 670 35.52 10.36 -8.72
CA GLY A 670 35.31 11.10 -7.48
C GLY A 670 33.83 11.38 -7.17
N LEU A 671 33.58 12.53 -6.56
CA LEU A 671 32.24 13.03 -6.21
C LEU A 671 32.17 14.55 -6.45
N ASP A 672 30.96 15.09 -6.56
CA ASP A 672 30.75 16.53 -6.72
C ASP A 672 30.53 17.24 -5.37
N PHE A 673 30.05 16.52 -4.36
CA PHE A 673 29.87 17.04 -3.00
C PHE A 673 29.91 15.93 -1.94
N ILE A 674 30.20 16.32 -0.70
CA ILE A 674 30.09 15.48 0.49
C ILE A 674 28.93 16.02 1.32
N GLY A 675 27.93 15.18 1.57
CA GLY A 675 26.85 15.50 2.50
C GLY A 675 27.26 15.16 3.93
N ILE A 676 27.00 16.09 4.84
CA ILE A 676 27.45 16.02 6.23
C ILE A 676 26.23 15.86 7.14
N ASN A 677 25.98 14.64 7.61
CA ASN A 677 25.02 14.39 8.68
C ASN A 677 25.74 14.50 10.03
N HIS A 678 25.78 15.70 10.60
CA HIS A 678 26.41 15.96 11.89
C HIS A 678 25.38 16.13 13.00
N TYR A 679 25.64 15.50 14.14
CA TYR A 679 24.75 15.52 15.30
C TYR A 679 25.49 15.76 16.61
N THR A 680 26.67 15.16 16.79
CA THR A 680 27.35 15.07 18.08
C THR A 680 28.87 14.98 17.93
N SER A 681 29.56 15.03 19.06
CA SER A 681 31.01 14.89 19.17
C SER A 681 31.38 13.96 20.32
N PHE A 682 32.58 13.38 20.28
CA PHE A 682 33.11 12.55 21.37
C PHE A 682 34.58 12.84 21.65
N TYR A 683 35.04 12.54 22.86
CA TYR A 683 36.45 12.49 23.19
C TYR A 683 37.06 11.15 22.76
N ILE A 684 38.30 11.20 22.28
CA ILE A 684 39.08 10.05 21.84
C ILE A 684 40.36 9.95 22.67
N LYS A 685 40.56 8.78 23.29
CA LYS A 685 41.80 8.43 23.99
C LYS A 685 42.55 7.35 23.21
N ASP A 686 43.88 7.45 23.17
CA ASP A 686 44.74 6.41 22.60
C ASP A 686 44.65 5.10 23.39
N CYS A 687 44.64 3.96 22.70
CA CYS A 687 44.74 2.63 23.32
C CYS A 687 45.89 1.78 22.76
N ILE A 688 46.81 2.37 21.99
CA ILE A 688 48.02 1.68 21.49
C ILE A 688 49.13 1.77 22.53
N PHE A 689 49.34 2.97 23.08
CA PHE A 689 50.41 3.30 24.01
C PHE A 689 49.89 3.61 25.41
N SER A 690 48.58 3.85 25.55
CA SER A 690 47.94 4.09 26.85
C SER A 690 47.04 2.93 27.28
N VAL A 691 46.90 2.75 28.60
CA VAL A 691 45.96 1.78 29.18
C VAL A 691 44.53 2.31 28.98
N CYS A 692 43.68 1.47 28.38
CA CYS A 692 42.27 1.75 28.14
C CYS A 692 41.38 0.72 28.84
N GLU A 693 40.30 1.22 29.42
CA GLU A 693 39.17 0.39 29.84
C GLU A 693 38.45 -0.18 28.62
N PRO A 694 37.76 -1.34 28.75
CA PRO A 694 36.88 -1.83 27.70
C PRO A 694 35.84 -0.78 27.30
N GLY A 695 35.60 -0.61 26.01
CA GLY A 695 34.64 0.36 25.51
C GLY A 695 34.61 0.44 23.98
N PRO A 696 33.77 1.31 23.41
CA PRO A 696 33.68 1.47 21.95
C PRO A 696 35.01 1.97 21.37
N GLY A 697 35.50 1.31 20.33
CA GLY A 697 36.72 1.71 19.62
C GLY A 697 37.99 0.91 19.96
N VAL A 698 37.98 0.20 21.10
CA VAL A 698 39.24 -0.26 21.72
C VAL A 698 39.84 -1.48 21.01
N THR A 699 39.06 -2.16 20.18
CA THR A 699 39.52 -3.33 19.44
C THR A 699 40.40 -2.94 18.26
N LYS A 700 41.16 -3.91 17.76
CA LYS A 700 42.06 -3.71 16.61
C LYS A 700 41.31 -3.19 15.39
N THR A 701 40.13 -3.75 15.09
CA THR A 701 39.33 -3.39 13.92
C THR A 701 38.46 -2.15 14.10
N GLU A 702 38.48 -1.55 15.28
CA GLU A 702 37.89 -0.24 15.53
C GLU A 702 38.92 0.90 15.66
N GLY A 703 40.22 0.58 15.54
CA GLY A 703 41.30 1.57 15.47
C GLY A 703 42.15 1.74 16.73
N LEU A 704 41.94 0.90 17.76
CA LEU A 704 42.65 0.96 19.04
C LEU A 704 42.54 2.35 19.68
N ILE A 705 41.30 2.80 19.85
CA ILE A 705 40.93 4.10 20.43
C ILE A 705 39.80 3.92 21.43
N LEU A 706 39.72 4.71 22.50
CA LEU A 706 38.56 4.71 23.38
C LEU A 706 37.72 5.94 23.05
N ARG A 707 36.51 5.72 22.53
CA ARG A 707 35.52 6.77 22.31
C ARG A 707 34.64 6.94 23.55
N THR A 708 34.63 8.14 24.11
CA THR A 708 33.84 8.45 25.32
C THR A 708 33.15 9.81 25.21
N PRO A 709 31.90 9.95 25.68
CA PRO A 709 31.24 11.25 25.77
C PRO A 709 31.68 12.04 27.00
N GLN A 710 32.44 11.42 27.92
CA GLN A 710 32.85 12.02 29.19
C GLN A 710 34.36 12.15 29.30
N LYS A 711 34.78 13.26 29.91
CA LYS A 711 36.14 13.52 30.36
C LYS A 711 36.08 14.02 31.80
N ASP A 712 36.81 13.36 32.71
CA ASP A 712 36.87 13.70 34.14
C ASP A 712 35.48 13.79 34.80
N GLY A 713 34.56 12.91 34.41
CA GLY A 713 33.17 12.89 34.90
C GLY A 713 32.25 13.95 34.30
N VAL A 714 32.76 14.77 33.37
CA VAL A 714 32.01 15.83 32.68
C VAL A 714 31.74 15.43 31.24
N PHE A 715 30.48 15.51 30.82
CA PHE A 715 30.10 15.26 29.42
C PHE A 715 30.60 16.36 28.48
N ILE A 716 30.89 15.99 27.23
CA ILE A 716 31.32 16.90 26.17
C ILE A 716 30.27 17.97 25.83
N GLY A 717 29.00 17.68 26.08
CA GLY A 717 27.86 18.57 25.87
C GLY A 717 26.65 18.15 26.69
N GLU A 718 25.59 18.96 26.63
CA GLU A 718 24.31 18.64 27.28
C GLU A 718 23.68 17.40 26.64
N SER A 719 23.23 16.44 27.46
CA SER A 719 22.54 15.23 26.99
C SER A 719 21.15 15.56 26.44
N THR A 720 20.74 14.86 25.39
CA THR A 720 19.36 14.96 24.86
C THR A 720 18.51 13.77 25.31
N ALA A 721 17.26 13.70 24.84
CA ALA A 721 16.40 12.51 25.03
C ALA A 721 16.96 11.25 24.34
N VAL A 722 17.92 11.40 23.42
CA VAL A 722 18.63 10.31 22.76
C VAL A 722 20.00 10.13 23.44
N ASP A 723 20.25 8.94 23.97
CA ASP A 723 21.36 8.60 24.88
C ASP A 723 22.77 8.81 24.32
N TRP A 724 22.94 8.71 23.00
CA TRP A 724 24.21 8.93 22.32
C TRP A 724 24.42 10.37 21.83
N LEU A 725 23.40 11.24 21.93
CA LEU A 725 23.39 12.57 21.33
C LEU A 725 23.64 13.67 22.38
N TYR A 726 24.71 14.44 22.17
CA TYR A 726 25.16 15.52 23.03
C TYR A 726 25.24 16.84 22.27
N VAL A 727 24.72 17.93 22.85
CA VAL A 727 24.68 19.25 22.23
C VAL A 727 26.10 19.86 22.17
N THR A 728 26.72 19.84 20.99
CA THR A 728 28.14 20.21 20.77
C THR A 728 28.30 21.27 19.66
N LEU A 729 27.74 22.46 19.89
CA LEU A 729 27.68 23.55 18.88
C LEU A 729 29.05 24.11 18.47
N LYS A 730 30.08 24.01 19.32
CA LYS A 730 31.41 24.57 19.01
C LYS A 730 32.16 23.69 18.04
N GLU A 731 31.95 22.38 18.16
CA GLU A 731 32.60 21.32 17.42
C GLU A 731 32.09 21.26 15.97
N TRP A 732 30.81 21.59 15.73
CA TRP A 732 30.26 21.75 14.38
C TRP A 732 31.11 22.66 13.48
N LYS A 733 31.69 23.74 14.03
CA LYS A 733 32.53 24.67 13.25
C LYS A 733 33.89 24.10 12.85
N LYS A 734 34.33 23.01 13.50
CA LYS A 734 35.63 22.39 13.28
C LYS A 734 35.58 21.31 12.20
N LEU A 735 34.41 20.69 12.04
CA LEU A 735 34.07 19.78 10.94
C LEU A 735 33.97 20.56 9.63
#